data_AF-A0A9P7L235-F1
#
_entry.id   AF-A0A9P7L235-F1
#
_cell.length_a   1.000
_cell.length_b   1.000
_cell.length_c   1.000
_cell.angle_alpha   90.00
_cell.angle_beta   90.00
_cell.angle_gamma   90.00
#
_symmetry.space_group_name_H-M   'P 1'
#
loop_
_entity.id
_entity.type
_entity.pdbx_description
1 polymer ?
#
loop_
_entity_poly.entity_id
_entity_poly.type
_entity_poly.pdbx_seq_one_letter_code
_entity_poly.pdbx_strand_id
1 'polypeptide(L)'
;MRGCRIQQPSSIADRLPELWRDIFEKIKAAGFNGIILYEHWGYHAPNNKTLDFETGAHDYKHAFDITHELGLYVIYRPGPYSNAEANGGGFPGWLTTGEYGPLRDDNAAYTKAWERYSKAVAEYVRPYLITNGGPVIMWQIENEYGNQWLDPETKKPNNTAIHYMELLEGKTRDWDINVPFTANTPNMWTRSWSKDYGNVGGEVDMYGLDHYPACWTCGLAQCTGVNGVVKPYTVFDYYSHFKAVSPTQPSFLMEFQGGSFNPWDGPEGEPFGLFVRVARDFVKVNRVGNSTDYTTDEDIFTSELRNPDTGAAYYVVRHQDSTSTAETNFRLKVSTEAGNLTVPASGSITLKNRESKVLVSDFSIGASRKKITYATLEILSAVDLGDRQVVVFWAPDGEQGEFLLKGATSAKFVSGKGDKKSFIKTKNGIVTNVVADEEMSVIDFNNHVEAVVVDRRSAYIFWAPTLDNNPLAWENSTEEAQVLVSGPYLLRSASIKGDTISINGDWDKETTVEIWAPNVIRQVSFNWEKLQVTKSKYGSFIGTLPAPDITAESFTSSFPSLSHWKVSEGLPEVATNYDDSQWTDADHMTTPHFVPPDTYPVLFADEYGYQAGNILWRGRFNATKGDEPTGAYLRVIGGLASGFSVYANGKFLGTWLGCMSNKTGELAVSFQDVKINTDEANILFVIQDTMGKEQREAAPDPRGILNATLVAADGSVANFTSWKVTGIAGASHLIDPVRGTYNEGGLHAERLGWHLPGYNDDKWKIGSPSDGFKGAKACFYRTVIPLDVPKGYDASFSFLCTVRKRPSFGLTLVPGILNYQGDNTIGQHLGYG
;
A
#
# COMPACT_ATOMS: atom_id res chain seq x y z
N MET A 1 11.33 9.76 23.36
CA MET A 1 11.35 8.71 22.32
C MET A 1 10.63 9.24 21.09
N ARG A 2 11.39 9.60 20.05
CA ARG A 2 10.85 9.85 18.71
C ARG A 2 10.67 8.47 18.08
N GLY A 3 9.50 7.88 18.28
CA GLY A 3 9.07 6.71 17.53
C GLY A 3 7.84 7.17 16.76
N CYS A 4 7.93 7.18 15.43
CA CYS A 4 6.76 7.26 14.58
C CYS A 4 5.82 6.13 15.02
N ARG A 5 4.70 6.46 15.66
CA ARG A 5 3.54 5.57 15.69
C ARG A 5 2.84 5.81 14.37
N ILE A 6 2.99 4.88 13.45
CA ILE A 6 2.12 4.76 12.29
C ILE A 6 1.62 3.34 12.33
N GLN A 7 0.36 3.19 12.75
CA GLN A 7 -0.42 2.03 12.39
C GLN A 7 -0.65 2.18 10.88
N GLN A 8 -0.22 1.19 10.11
CA GLN A 8 -0.39 1.19 8.67
C GLN A 8 -1.86 1.50 8.28
N PRO A 9 -2.13 2.49 7.43
CA PRO A 9 -3.45 2.67 6.81
C PRO A 9 -3.75 1.60 5.76
N SER A 10 -2.75 0.78 5.36
CA SER A 10 -2.83 -0.25 4.31
C SER A 10 -3.71 -1.45 4.67
N SER A 11 -4.69 -1.27 5.56
CA SER A 11 -5.74 -2.26 5.80
C SER A 11 -7.11 -1.65 6.06
N ILE A 12 -7.27 -0.33 6.09
CA ILE A 12 -8.61 0.27 6.23
C ILE A 12 -9.28 0.35 4.87
N ALA A 13 -8.56 0.82 3.84
CA ALA A 13 -9.07 0.90 2.48
C ALA A 13 -9.35 -0.49 1.86
N ASP A 14 -8.49 -1.48 2.12
CA ASP A 14 -8.69 -2.86 1.67
C ASP A 14 -9.86 -3.56 2.37
N ARG A 15 -10.36 -3.01 3.48
CA ARG A 15 -11.50 -3.57 4.23
C ARG A 15 -12.82 -2.82 3.97
N LEU A 16 -12.85 -1.95 2.96
CA LEU A 16 -14.03 -1.16 2.62
C LEU A 16 -14.34 -1.26 1.13
N PRO A 17 -15.18 -2.24 0.74
CA PRO A 17 -15.59 -2.43 -0.64
C PRO A 17 -16.13 -1.16 -1.31
N GLU A 18 -16.72 -0.23 -0.53
CA GLU A 18 -17.26 1.01 -1.04
C GLU A 18 -16.21 1.98 -1.59
N LEU A 19 -14.94 1.85 -1.19
CA LEU A 19 -13.84 2.73 -1.61
C LEU A 19 -12.97 2.14 -2.72
N TRP A 20 -13.08 0.83 -3.00
CA TRP A 20 -12.24 0.18 -3.99
C TRP A 20 -12.36 0.81 -5.38
N ARG A 21 -13.58 1.20 -5.78
CA ARG A 21 -13.78 1.91 -7.05
C ARG A 21 -13.02 3.22 -7.11
N ASP A 22 -13.09 4.04 -6.06
CA ASP A 22 -12.39 5.31 -6.02
C ASP A 22 -10.87 5.12 -6.17
N ILE A 23 -10.30 4.14 -5.46
CA ILE A 23 -8.87 3.82 -5.52
C ILE A 23 -8.48 3.34 -6.92
N PHE A 24 -9.27 2.44 -7.51
CA PHE A 24 -8.97 1.87 -8.82
C PHE A 24 -9.15 2.90 -9.95
N GLU A 25 -10.11 3.82 -9.85
CA GLU A 25 -10.26 4.95 -10.77
C GLU A 25 -9.05 5.90 -10.69
N LYS A 26 -8.55 6.19 -9.48
CA LYS A 26 -7.31 6.98 -9.29
C LYS A 26 -6.10 6.29 -9.92
N ILE A 27 -5.96 4.98 -9.74
CA ILE A 27 -4.89 4.18 -10.38
C ILE A 27 -5.01 4.23 -11.91
N LYS A 28 -6.21 4.04 -12.46
CA LYS A 28 -6.47 4.12 -13.90
C LYS A 28 -6.13 5.51 -14.45
N ALA A 29 -6.54 6.56 -13.76
CA ALA A 29 -6.29 7.95 -14.13
C ALA A 29 -4.80 8.30 -14.17
N ALA A 30 -3.99 7.68 -13.30
CA ALA A 30 -2.53 7.79 -13.31
C ALA A 30 -1.86 7.08 -14.52
N GLY A 31 -2.63 6.43 -15.38
CA GLY A 31 -2.16 5.77 -16.60
C GLY A 31 -1.90 4.27 -16.46
N PHE A 32 -2.13 3.69 -15.28
CA PHE A 32 -1.91 2.27 -15.02
C PHE A 32 -2.97 1.42 -15.76
N ASN A 33 -2.62 0.15 -16.02
CA ASN A 33 -3.48 -0.81 -16.70
C ASN A 33 -3.80 -2.04 -15.85
N GLY A 34 -3.35 -2.07 -14.59
CA GLY A 34 -3.64 -3.14 -13.66
C GLY A 34 -3.19 -2.83 -12.24
N ILE A 35 -3.55 -3.73 -11.34
CA ILE A 35 -3.22 -3.70 -9.92
C ILE A 35 -2.64 -5.04 -9.47
N ILE A 36 -2.07 -5.02 -8.27
CA ILE A 36 -1.59 -6.21 -7.58
C ILE A 36 -2.39 -6.33 -6.30
N LEU A 37 -2.98 -7.49 -6.02
CA LEU A 37 -3.79 -7.74 -4.83
C LEU A 37 -3.22 -8.89 -4.02
N TYR A 38 -2.95 -8.65 -2.74
CA TYR A 38 -2.65 -9.69 -1.77
C TYR A 38 -3.92 -10.35 -1.24
N GLU A 39 -3.79 -11.59 -0.77
CA GLU A 39 -4.76 -12.20 0.14
C GLU A 39 -4.18 -12.38 1.54
N HIS A 40 -5.03 -12.30 2.56
CA HIS A 40 -4.65 -12.53 3.96
C HIS A 40 -5.31 -13.80 4.51
N TRP A 41 -4.60 -14.92 4.51
CA TRP A 41 -5.13 -16.20 5.02
C TRP A 41 -5.73 -16.10 6.43
N GLY A 42 -5.01 -15.51 7.38
CA GLY A 42 -5.50 -15.30 8.75
C GLY A 42 -6.75 -14.43 8.89
N TYR A 43 -7.10 -13.62 7.89
CA TYR A 43 -8.34 -12.83 7.88
C TYR A 43 -9.53 -13.74 7.57
N HIS A 44 -9.39 -14.63 6.58
CA HIS A 44 -10.43 -15.59 6.19
C HIS A 44 -10.55 -16.81 7.11
N ALA A 45 -9.51 -17.12 7.89
CA ALA A 45 -9.43 -18.36 8.67
C ALA A 45 -9.31 -18.10 10.19
N PRO A 46 -10.38 -17.67 10.90
CA PRO A 46 -10.36 -17.45 12.36
C PRO A 46 -9.92 -18.68 13.16
N ASN A 47 -10.16 -19.87 12.61
CA ASN A 47 -9.75 -21.16 13.16
C ASN A 47 -9.48 -22.15 12.03
N ASN A 48 -8.91 -23.32 12.36
CA ASN A 48 -8.55 -24.33 11.37
C ASN A 48 -9.75 -25.02 10.67
N LYS A 49 -10.99 -24.72 11.07
CA LYS A 49 -12.23 -25.32 10.53
C LYS A 49 -13.09 -24.37 9.71
N THR A 50 -12.85 -23.06 9.81
CA THR A 50 -13.70 -22.01 9.19
C THR A 50 -12.91 -21.33 8.08
N LEU A 51 -13.59 -21.00 6.98
CA LEU A 51 -13.11 -20.12 5.92
C LEU A 51 -14.28 -19.23 5.54
N ASP A 52 -14.07 -17.92 5.51
CA ASP A 52 -15.10 -16.94 5.15
C ASP A 52 -14.59 -16.06 4.01
N PHE A 53 -15.26 -16.09 2.87
CA PHE A 53 -15.00 -15.24 1.69
C PHE A 53 -16.27 -14.50 1.24
N GLU A 54 -17.28 -14.42 2.11
CA GLU A 54 -18.63 -13.96 1.74
C GLU A 54 -19.16 -12.89 2.70
N THR A 55 -18.70 -12.84 3.95
CA THR A 55 -19.20 -11.87 4.93
C THR A 55 -18.48 -10.53 4.83
N GLY A 56 -19.23 -9.49 4.46
CA GLY A 56 -18.76 -8.11 4.51
C GLY A 56 -17.47 -7.91 3.73
N ALA A 57 -16.44 -7.37 4.38
CA ALA A 57 -15.16 -7.08 3.75
C ALA A 57 -14.30 -8.33 3.44
N HIS A 58 -14.73 -9.53 3.81
CA HIS A 58 -14.09 -10.78 3.36
C HIS A 58 -14.44 -11.14 1.91
N ASP A 59 -15.47 -10.51 1.31
CA ASP A 59 -15.84 -10.73 -0.09
C ASP A 59 -15.10 -9.77 -1.03
N TYR A 60 -13.92 -10.21 -1.48
CA TYR A 60 -13.12 -9.57 -2.51
C TYR A 60 -13.69 -9.66 -3.94
N LYS A 61 -14.81 -10.36 -4.21
CA LYS A 61 -15.36 -10.51 -5.58
C LYS A 61 -15.61 -9.16 -6.21
N HIS A 62 -16.10 -8.23 -5.39
CA HIS A 62 -16.37 -6.87 -5.80
C HIS A 62 -15.13 -6.15 -6.33
N ALA A 63 -13.93 -6.42 -5.79
CA ALA A 63 -12.69 -5.84 -6.33
C ALA A 63 -12.40 -6.34 -7.75
N PHE A 64 -12.61 -7.63 -8.01
CA PHE A 64 -12.47 -8.20 -9.36
C PHE A 64 -13.55 -7.66 -10.32
N ASP A 65 -14.78 -7.50 -9.87
CA ASP A 65 -15.86 -6.90 -10.67
C ASP A 65 -15.51 -5.46 -11.07
N ILE A 66 -15.10 -4.63 -10.10
CA ILE A 66 -14.72 -3.24 -10.36
C ILE A 66 -13.51 -3.16 -11.30
N THR A 67 -12.46 -3.94 -11.07
CA THR A 67 -11.27 -3.92 -11.93
C THR A 67 -11.60 -4.33 -13.36
N HIS A 68 -12.43 -5.36 -13.53
CA HIS A 68 -12.94 -5.76 -14.84
C HIS A 68 -13.75 -4.64 -15.49
N GLU A 69 -14.67 -4.02 -14.75
CA GLU A 69 -15.46 -2.88 -15.23
C GLU A 69 -14.61 -1.68 -15.62
N LEU A 70 -13.50 -1.39 -14.93
CA LEU A 70 -12.61 -0.26 -15.24
C LEU A 70 -11.55 -0.59 -16.30
N GLY A 71 -11.48 -1.83 -16.77
CA GLY A 71 -10.43 -2.28 -17.67
C GLY A 71 -9.05 -2.21 -17.02
N LEU A 72 -8.93 -2.76 -15.81
CA LEU A 72 -7.70 -2.97 -15.08
C LEU A 72 -7.45 -4.48 -14.93
N TYR A 73 -6.24 -4.92 -15.24
CA TYR A 73 -5.82 -6.29 -14.97
C TYR A 73 -5.45 -6.49 -13.49
N VAL A 74 -5.45 -7.74 -13.04
CA VAL A 74 -5.04 -8.10 -11.68
C VAL A 74 -3.92 -9.13 -11.73
N ILE A 75 -2.84 -8.87 -11.00
CA ILE A 75 -1.88 -9.87 -10.56
C ILE A 75 -2.27 -10.25 -9.14
N TYR A 76 -2.72 -11.49 -8.94
CA TYR A 76 -3.25 -11.93 -7.66
C TYR A 76 -2.20 -12.70 -6.85
N ARG A 77 -2.07 -12.39 -5.56
CA ARG A 77 -1.02 -12.86 -4.66
C ARG A 77 -1.61 -13.49 -3.39
N PRO A 78 -2.08 -14.74 -3.46
CA PRO A 78 -2.87 -15.31 -2.39
C PRO A 78 -2.08 -15.93 -1.22
N GLY A 79 -0.76 -15.93 -1.29
CA GLY A 79 0.11 -16.54 -0.29
C GLY A 79 0.47 -18.00 -0.62
N PRO A 80 0.53 -18.91 0.37
CA PRO A 80 -0.11 -18.85 1.70
C PRO A 80 0.51 -17.86 2.70
N TYR A 81 1.76 -17.46 2.47
CA TYR A 81 2.43 -16.39 3.22
C TYR A 81 2.48 -15.13 2.36
N SER A 82 2.15 -13.97 2.93
CA SER A 82 2.03 -12.70 2.19
C SER A 82 3.00 -11.62 2.67
N ASN A 83 3.61 -11.77 3.86
CA ASN A 83 4.36 -10.71 4.52
C ASN A 83 3.49 -9.45 4.77
N ALA A 84 3.46 -8.51 3.81
CA ALA A 84 2.59 -7.35 3.74
C ALA A 84 2.46 -6.50 5.03
N GLU A 85 3.45 -6.56 5.93
CA GLU A 85 3.37 -6.02 7.30
C GLU A 85 2.12 -6.47 8.08
N ALA A 86 1.51 -7.57 7.64
CA ALA A 86 0.33 -8.16 8.22
C ALA A 86 0.67 -8.99 9.46
N ASN A 87 -0.32 -9.17 10.33
CA ASN A 87 -0.23 -10.04 11.49
C ASN A 87 0.21 -11.45 11.05
N GLY A 88 1.31 -11.96 11.61
CA GLY A 88 1.85 -13.28 11.24
C GLY A 88 2.38 -13.37 9.81
N GLY A 89 2.53 -12.23 9.12
CA GLY A 89 2.81 -12.16 7.69
C GLY A 89 1.70 -12.77 6.82
N GLY A 90 0.45 -12.72 7.29
CA GLY A 90 -0.71 -13.30 6.63
C GLY A 90 -1.15 -14.65 7.21
N PHE A 91 -0.31 -15.31 8.03
CA PHE A 91 -0.69 -16.57 8.66
C PHE A 91 -1.81 -16.40 9.70
N PRO A 92 -2.76 -17.36 9.78
CA PRO A 92 -3.69 -17.42 10.90
C PRO A 92 -2.96 -17.69 12.22
N GLY A 93 -3.40 -17.07 13.31
CA GLY A 93 -2.74 -17.24 14.62
C GLY A 93 -2.69 -18.70 15.07
N TRP A 94 -3.72 -19.51 14.77
CA TRP A 94 -3.75 -20.94 15.10
C TRP A 94 -2.66 -21.76 14.38
N LEU A 95 -2.13 -21.27 13.26
CA LEU A 95 -1.04 -21.93 12.54
C LEU A 95 0.31 -21.74 13.25
N THR A 96 0.43 -20.68 14.05
CA THR A 96 1.70 -20.26 14.68
C THR A 96 2.02 -21.00 15.98
N THR A 97 1.20 -21.96 16.42
CA THR A 97 1.36 -22.66 17.70
C THR A 97 2.55 -23.65 17.74
N GLY A 98 3.10 -24.01 16.58
CA GLY A 98 4.10 -25.06 16.41
C GLY A 98 3.52 -26.44 16.09
N GLU A 99 2.19 -26.63 16.21
CA GLU A 99 1.52 -27.90 15.90
C GLU A 99 1.71 -28.35 14.44
N TYR A 100 1.95 -27.40 13.53
CA TYR A 100 2.04 -27.63 12.09
C TYR A 100 3.48 -27.84 11.59
N GLY A 101 4.45 -27.96 12.50
CA GLY A 101 5.87 -28.04 12.15
C GLY A 101 6.42 -26.71 11.62
N PRO A 102 7.63 -26.71 11.04
CA PRO A 102 8.17 -25.51 10.40
C PRO A 102 7.21 -25.01 9.31
N LEU A 103 7.15 -23.69 9.14
CA LEU A 103 6.31 -23.03 8.15
C LEU A 103 7.16 -22.66 6.94
N ARG A 104 6.54 -22.53 5.77
CA ARG A 104 7.21 -22.18 4.49
C ARG A 104 8.25 -23.23 4.03
N ASP A 105 7.95 -24.50 4.28
CA ASP A 105 8.71 -25.66 3.81
C ASP A 105 7.77 -26.79 3.33
N ASP A 106 8.33 -27.96 3.01
CA ASP A 106 7.60 -29.14 2.53
C ASP A 106 7.02 -30.01 3.67
N ASN A 107 6.89 -29.48 4.89
CA ASN A 107 6.30 -30.23 6.01
C ASN A 107 4.85 -30.63 5.70
N ALA A 108 4.53 -31.90 5.93
CA ALA A 108 3.20 -32.45 5.61
C ALA A 108 2.06 -31.81 6.42
N ALA A 109 2.31 -31.40 7.68
CA ALA A 109 1.30 -30.77 8.52
C ALA A 109 1.00 -29.34 8.07
N TYR A 110 2.05 -28.54 7.76
CA TYR A 110 1.90 -27.23 7.13
C TYR A 110 1.24 -27.34 5.75
N THR A 111 1.66 -28.29 4.92
CA THR A 111 1.07 -28.60 3.60
C THR A 111 -0.43 -28.80 3.69
N LYS A 112 -0.87 -29.68 4.59
CA LYS A 112 -2.29 -29.95 4.81
C LYS A 112 -3.06 -28.71 5.29
N ALA A 113 -2.42 -27.83 6.07
CA ALA A 113 -3.04 -26.63 6.59
C ALA A 113 -3.31 -25.59 5.50
N TRP A 114 -2.31 -25.27 4.67
CA TRP A 114 -2.50 -24.29 3.60
C TRP A 114 -3.33 -24.84 2.44
N GLU A 115 -3.30 -26.15 2.17
CA GLU A 115 -4.03 -26.75 1.04
C GLU A 115 -5.53 -26.43 1.09
N ARG A 116 -6.14 -26.48 2.27
CA ARG A 116 -7.56 -26.16 2.47
C ARG A 116 -7.89 -24.72 2.07
N TYR A 117 -7.07 -23.78 2.51
CA TYR A 117 -7.25 -22.37 2.22
C TYR A 117 -6.97 -22.05 0.75
N SER A 118 -5.80 -22.46 0.24
CA SER A 118 -5.40 -22.16 -1.14
C SER A 118 -6.35 -22.78 -2.16
N LYS A 119 -6.91 -23.96 -1.88
CA LYS A 119 -7.95 -24.56 -2.73
C LYS A 119 -9.22 -23.71 -2.77
N ALA A 120 -9.69 -23.24 -1.61
CA ALA A 120 -10.88 -22.39 -1.54
C ALA A 120 -10.65 -21.07 -2.28
N VAL A 121 -9.47 -20.46 -2.13
CA VAL A 121 -9.06 -19.26 -2.87
C VAL A 121 -9.02 -19.52 -4.38
N ALA A 122 -8.45 -20.66 -4.81
CA ALA A 122 -8.43 -21.04 -6.21
C ALA A 122 -9.84 -21.20 -6.80
N GLU A 123 -10.76 -21.86 -6.09
CA GLU A 123 -12.17 -21.99 -6.49
C GLU A 123 -12.87 -20.63 -6.56
N TYR A 124 -12.61 -19.76 -5.58
CA TYR A 124 -13.16 -18.42 -5.46
C TYR A 124 -12.72 -17.47 -6.57
N VAL A 125 -11.43 -17.50 -6.95
CA VAL A 125 -10.86 -16.61 -8.00
C VAL A 125 -11.00 -17.17 -9.40
N ARG A 126 -11.23 -18.48 -9.58
CA ARG A 126 -11.31 -19.13 -10.91
C ARG A 126 -12.20 -18.40 -11.92
N PRO A 127 -13.43 -17.93 -11.57
CA PRO A 127 -14.27 -17.21 -12.52
C PRO A 127 -13.65 -15.90 -13.04
N TYR A 128 -12.71 -15.33 -12.28
CA TYR A 128 -12.06 -14.05 -12.56
C TYR A 128 -10.74 -14.18 -13.32
N LEU A 129 -10.30 -15.40 -13.65
CA LEU A 129 -9.15 -15.59 -14.53
C LEU A 129 -9.44 -15.02 -15.92
N ILE A 130 -8.43 -14.42 -16.56
CA ILE A 130 -8.57 -13.86 -17.92
C ILE A 130 -8.98 -14.91 -18.96
N THR A 131 -8.58 -16.16 -18.75
CA THR A 131 -8.99 -17.33 -19.56
C THR A 131 -10.49 -17.66 -19.42
N ASN A 132 -11.13 -17.18 -18.36
CA ASN A 132 -12.56 -17.29 -18.08
C ASN A 132 -13.30 -15.96 -18.25
N GLY A 133 -12.64 -14.94 -18.83
CA GLY A 133 -13.23 -13.63 -19.11
C GLY A 133 -13.12 -12.59 -17.99
N GLY A 134 -12.34 -12.86 -16.93
CA GLY A 134 -12.10 -11.91 -15.84
C GLY A 134 -10.80 -11.11 -15.95
N PRO A 135 -10.44 -10.32 -14.92
CA PRO A 135 -9.28 -9.43 -14.97
C PRO A 135 -7.96 -10.07 -14.53
N VAL A 136 -7.96 -11.26 -13.92
CA VAL A 136 -6.74 -11.86 -13.33
C VAL A 136 -5.86 -12.46 -14.43
N ILE A 137 -4.68 -11.87 -14.64
CA ILE A 137 -3.74 -12.25 -15.72
C ILE A 137 -2.57 -13.08 -15.25
N MET A 138 -2.29 -13.09 -13.95
CA MET A 138 -1.13 -13.75 -13.37
C MET A 138 -1.39 -14.09 -11.92
N TRP A 139 -0.81 -15.20 -11.48
CA TRP A 139 -0.96 -15.71 -10.12
C TRP A 139 0.41 -15.86 -9.48
N GLN A 140 0.61 -15.24 -8.32
CA GLN A 140 1.87 -15.40 -7.60
C GLN A 140 1.86 -16.64 -6.71
N ILE A 141 2.96 -17.36 -6.72
CA ILE A 141 3.24 -18.46 -5.80
C ILE A 141 4.17 -17.95 -4.70
N GLU A 142 3.74 -18.10 -3.44
CA GLU A 142 4.51 -17.65 -2.27
C GLU A 142 4.74 -16.12 -2.29
N ASN A 143 5.67 -15.62 -1.47
CA ASN A 143 6.02 -14.24 -1.29
C ASN A 143 7.48 -14.09 -0.82
N GLU A 144 8.35 -13.47 -1.61
CA GLU A 144 9.74 -13.19 -1.23
C GLU A 144 10.52 -14.44 -0.76
N TYR A 145 10.22 -15.60 -1.36
CA TYR A 145 10.82 -16.89 -0.99
C TYR A 145 12.14 -17.13 -1.72
N GLY A 146 13.21 -16.39 -1.39
CA GLY A 146 14.51 -16.48 -2.10
C GLY A 146 15.36 -17.72 -1.84
N ASN A 147 14.77 -18.90 -1.62
CA ASN A 147 15.43 -20.06 -1.00
C ASN A 147 15.75 -21.21 -1.97
N GLN A 148 15.64 -21.03 -3.30
CA GLN A 148 15.92 -22.09 -4.28
C GLN A 148 17.35 -22.64 -4.16
N TRP A 149 18.29 -21.78 -3.75
CA TRP A 149 19.71 -22.08 -3.70
C TRP A 149 20.23 -22.02 -2.26
N LEU A 150 20.97 -23.05 -1.85
CA LEU A 150 21.84 -22.97 -0.67
C LEU A 150 23.02 -22.01 -0.93
N ASP A 151 23.43 -21.93 -2.19
CA ASP A 151 24.40 -20.97 -2.70
C ASP A 151 24.06 -20.65 -4.17
N PRO A 152 23.58 -19.42 -4.46
CA PRO A 152 23.19 -19.02 -5.81
C PRO A 152 24.37 -18.85 -6.75
N GLU A 153 25.60 -18.63 -6.26
CA GLU A 153 26.79 -18.49 -7.11
C GLU A 153 27.26 -19.84 -7.62
N THR A 154 27.33 -20.85 -6.73
CA THR A 154 27.68 -22.22 -7.12
C THR A 154 26.48 -23.03 -7.63
N LYS A 155 25.28 -22.44 -7.60
CA LYS A 155 23.99 -23.06 -7.99
C LYS A 155 23.75 -24.38 -7.26
N LYS A 156 24.04 -24.42 -5.96
CA LYS A 156 23.76 -25.59 -5.12
C LYS A 156 22.27 -25.58 -4.73
N PRO A 157 21.44 -26.53 -5.20
CA PRO A 157 20.00 -26.50 -4.97
C PRO A 157 19.63 -26.77 -3.52
N ASN A 158 18.52 -26.19 -3.08
CA ASN A 158 17.85 -26.48 -1.82
C ASN A 158 16.59 -27.31 -2.09
N ASN A 159 16.72 -28.64 -2.05
CA ASN A 159 15.65 -29.55 -2.46
C ASN A 159 14.36 -29.40 -1.64
N THR A 160 14.44 -29.07 -0.35
CA THR A 160 13.26 -28.82 0.50
C THR A 160 12.46 -27.61 0.00
N ALA A 161 13.15 -26.51 -0.34
CA ALA A 161 12.50 -25.31 -0.88
C ALA A 161 11.93 -25.56 -2.29
N ILE A 162 12.66 -26.32 -3.11
CA ILE A 162 12.21 -26.70 -4.46
C ILE A 162 10.94 -27.55 -4.37
N HIS A 163 10.92 -28.61 -3.56
CA HIS A 163 9.74 -29.45 -3.39
C HIS A 163 8.53 -28.65 -2.86
N TYR A 164 8.75 -27.71 -1.93
CA TYR A 164 7.69 -26.85 -1.44
C TYR A 164 7.07 -25.97 -2.55
N MET A 165 7.90 -25.32 -3.37
CA MET A 165 7.41 -24.54 -4.52
C MET A 165 6.69 -25.42 -5.54
N GLU A 166 7.23 -26.59 -5.88
CA GLU A 166 6.60 -27.56 -6.79
C GLU A 166 5.25 -28.05 -6.25
N LEU A 167 5.12 -28.25 -4.94
CA LEU A 167 3.85 -28.61 -4.30
C LEU A 167 2.80 -27.50 -4.44
N LEU A 168 3.18 -26.24 -4.18
CA LEU A 168 2.28 -25.10 -4.35
C LEU A 168 1.83 -24.94 -5.81
N GLU A 169 2.77 -24.99 -6.74
CA GLU A 169 2.49 -24.88 -8.18
C GLU A 169 1.61 -26.01 -8.67
N GLY A 170 1.99 -27.27 -8.38
CA GLY A 170 1.28 -28.46 -8.80
C GLY A 170 -0.17 -28.46 -8.31
N LYS A 171 -0.38 -28.19 -7.02
CA LYS A 171 -1.74 -28.08 -6.44
C LYS A 171 -2.54 -26.95 -7.06
N THR A 172 -1.92 -25.78 -7.28
CA THR A 172 -2.59 -24.63 -7.88
C THR A 172 -3.02 -24.92 -9.33
N ARG A 173 -2.21 -25.67 -10.10
CA ARG A 173 -2.60 -26.19 -11.42
C ARG A 173 -3.72 -27.23 -11.35
N ASP A 174 -3.67 -28.15 -10.39
CA ASP A 174 -4.72 -29.16 -10.16
C ASP A 174 -6.08 -28.52 -9.83
N TRP A 175 -6.09 -27.28 -9.35
CA TRP A 175 -7.30 -26.49 -9.07
C TRP A 175 -7.71 -25.56 -10.23
N ASP A 176 -7.25 -25.86 -11.45
CA ASP A 176 -7.60 -25.19 -12.70
C ASP A 176 -7.21 -23.71 -12.78
N ILE A 177 -6.20 -23.28 -12.03
CA ILE A 177 -5.58 -21.96 -12.26
C ILE A 177 -4.65 -22.08 -13.45
N ASN A 178 -5.04 -21.49 -14.57
CA ASN A 178 -4.42 -21.66 -15.89
C ASN A 178 -3.78 -20.38 -16.46
N VAL A 179 -3.55 -19.37 -15.61
CA VAL A 179 -2.77 -18.16 -15.95
C VAL A 179 -1.29 -18.36 -15.61
N PRO A 180 -0.35 -17.58 -16.19
CA PRO A 180 1.07 -17.66 -15.83
C PRO A 180 1.31 -17.53 -14.33
N PHE A 181 2.22 -18.35 -13.80
CA PHE A 181 2.71 -18.21 -12.44
C PHE A 181 3.89 -17.26 -12.37
N THR A 182 3.96 -16.47 -11.30
CA THR A 182 5.10 -15.62 -10.97
C THR A 182 5.56 -15.87 -9.54
N ALA A 183 6.77 -15.43 -9.25
CA ALA A 183 7.30 -15.28 -7.90
C ALA A 183 7.96 -13.91 -7.81
N ASN A 184 8.01 -13.35 -6.62
CA ASN A 184 8.69 -12.09 -6.35
C ASN A 184 9.96 -12.37 -5.54
N THR A 185 11.12 -12.33 -6.19
CA THR A 185 12.41 -12.61 -5.56
C THR A 185 12.81 -11.43 -4.68
N PRO A 186 13.18 -11.61 -3.39
CA PRO A 186 13.31 -10.49 -2.45
C PRO A 186 14.45 -9.50 -2.76
N ASN A 187 15.40 -9.88 -3.61
CA ASN A 187 16.55 -9.07 -3.98
C ASN A 187 17.32 -9.68 -5.16
N MET A 188 18.29 -8.94 -5.70
CA MET A 188 19.15 -9.37 -6.82
C MET A 188 20.13 -10.51 -6.48
N TRP A 189 20.34 -10.84 -5.20
CA TRP A 189 21.34 -11.84 -4.76
C TRP A 189 20.82 -13.26 -4.81
N THR A 190 19.55 -13.47 -4.44
CA THR A 190 18.96 -14.81 -4.30
C THR A 190 18.70 -15.51 -5.63
N ARG A 191 18.37 -14.77 -6.71
CA ARG A 191 18.24 -15.27 -8.10
C ARG A 191 17.41 -16.56 -8.23
N SER A 192 16.38 -16.69 -7.39
CA SER A 192 15.55 -17.90 -7.32
C SER A 192 14.45 -17.89 -8.37
N TRP A 193 13.98 -19.08 -8.74
CA TRP A 193 12.74 -19.35 -9.51
C TRP A 193 12.73 -18.90 -10.97
N SER A 194 13.86 -18.45 -11.52
CA SER A 194 13.97 -18.17 -12.95
C SER A 194 14.36 -19.41 -13.73
N LYS A 195 13.53 -19.81 -14.71
CA LYS A 195 13.81 -20.87 -15.70
C LYS A 195 15.13 -20.65 -16.46
N ASP A 196 15.57 -19.41 -16.63
CA ASP A 196 16.81 -19.10 -17.35
C ASP A 196 18.06 -19.17 -16.44
N TYR A 197 17.90 -19.00 -15.12
CA TYR A 197 19.05 -18.99 -14.20
C TYR A 197 19.45 -20.40 -13.77
N GLY A 198 18.46 -21.24 -13.45
CA GLY A 198 18.63 -22.65 -13.16
C GLY A 198 17.32 -23.36 -13.40
N ASN A 199 17.38 -24.58 -13.93
CA ASN A 199 16.21 -25.40 -14.24
C ASN A 199 16.31 -26.71 -13.43
N VAL A 200 16.20 -26.56 -12.12
CA VAL A 200 16.39 -27.59 -11.08
C VAL A 200 15.11 -27.93 -10.31
N GLY A 201 14.01 -27.20 -10.55
CA GLY A 201 12.69 -27.40 -9.95
C GLY A 201 12.14 -26.14 -9.26
N GLY A 202 10.82 -26.02 -9.23
CA GLY A 202 10.08 -24.90 -8.62
C GLY A 202 10.17 -23.57 -9.37
N GLU A 203 10.60 -23.57 -10.64
CA GLU A 203 10.67 -22.34 -11.45
C GLU A 203 9.32 -21.92 -12.01
N VAL A 204 8.98 -20.64 -11.79
CA VAL A 204 7.74 -20.02 -12.26
C VAL A 204 7.77 -19.61 -13.73
N ASP A 205 6.61 -19.27 -14.31
CA ASP A 205 6.49 -18.86 -15.71
C ASP A 205 7.07 -17.47 -16.00
N MET A 206 6.94 -16.55 -15.06
CA MET A 206 7.49 -15.19 -15.11
C MET A 206 8.36 -14.93 -13.88
N TYR A 207 9.64 -14.63 -14.08
CA TYR A 207 10.53 -14.20 -13.01
C TYR A 207 10.21 -12.77 -12.59
N GLY A 208 9.79 -12.58 -11.34
CA GLY A 208 9.65 -11.27 -10.71
C GLY A 208 10.81 -10.98 -9.74
N LEU A 209 11.26 -9.73 -9.73
CA LEU A 209 12.25 -9.21 -8.78
C LEU A 209 11.62 -8.11 -7.93
N ASP A 210 11.89 -8.16 -6.63
CA ASP A 210 11.64 -7.04 -5.73
C ASP A 210 12.91 -6.25 -5.52
N HIS A 211 12.76 -4.93 -5.47
CA HIS A 211 13.82 -4.08 -4.99
C HIS A 211 13.30 -2.76 -4.45
N TYR A 212 13.83 -2.40 -3.29
CA TYR A 212 13.47 -1.17 -2.61
C TYR A 212 14.76 -0.44 -2.24
N PRO A 213 15.26 0.41 -3.16
CA PRO A 213 16.61 0.97 -3.09
C PRO A 213 16.79 2.04 -2.02
N ALA A 214 15.70 2.62 -1.48
CA ALA A 214 15.73 3.63 -0.44
C ALA A 214 15.30 3.09 0.94
N CYS A 215 15.63 3.85 1.99
CA CYS A 215 15.40 3.46 3.38
C CYS A 215 13.90 3.33 3.67
N TRP A 216 13.51 2.18 4.24
CA TRP A 216 12.13 1.80 4.58
C TRP A 216 11.53 2.61 5.74
N THR A 217 12.31 3.46 6.40
CA THR A 217 11.95 4.16 7.63
C THR A 217 12.38 5.62 7.59
N CYS A 218 11.62 6.50 8.25
CA CYS A 218 12.00 7.91 8.44
C CYS A 218 13.30 8.07 9.26
N GLY A 219 13.68 7.04 10.02
CA GLY A 219 14.89 7.03 10.84
C GLY A 219 16.05 6.36 10.11
N LEU A 220 16.90 7.13 9.42
CA LEU A 220 18.05 6.58 8.67
C LEU A 220 18.99 5.69 9.50
N ALA A 221 19.06 5.89 10.81
CA ALA A 221 19.84 5.05 11.73
C ALA A 221 19.28 3.61 11.92
N GLN A 222 18.01 3.37 11.54
CA GLN A 222 17.37 2.05 11.53
C GLN A 222 17.59 1.32 10.20
N CYS A 223 18.12 2.00 9.18
CA CYS A 223 18.49 1.42 7.90
C CYS A 223 19.92 0.86 7.92
N THR A 224 20.18 -0.04 8.86
CA THR A 224 21.44 -0.79 8.99
C THR A 224 21.36 -2.23 8.44
N GLY A 225 20.22 -2.59 7.83
CA GLY A 225 19.91 -3.93 7.33
C GLY A 225 20.39 -4.24 5.91
N VAL A 226 19.80 -5.30 5.31
CA VAL A 226 20.17 -6.12 4.13
C VAL A 226 20.86 -5.42 2.94
N ASN A 227 20.66 -4.12 2.74
CA ASN A 227 21.24 -3.34 1.65
C ASN A 227 22.48 -2.49 2.05
N GLY A 228 22.97 -2.62 3.29
CA GLY A 228 24.06 -1.79 3.82
C GLY A 228 23.63 -0.35 4.14
N VAL A 229 24.57 0.58 4.23
CA VAL A 229 24.27 2.02 4.41
C VAL A 229 23.54 2.52 3.16
N VAL A 230 22.21 2.62 3.25
CA VAL A 230 21.38 3.14 2.16
C VAL A 230 21.75 4.60 1.93
N LYS A 231 22.33 4.89 0.77
CA LYS A 231 22.52 6.26 0.28
C LYS A 231 21.27 6.63 -0.53
N PRO A 232 20.45 7.59 -0.07
CA PRO A 232 19.28 8.02 -0.83
C PRO A 232 19.64 8.40 -2.27
N TYR A 233 18.73 8.15 -3.21
CA TYR A 233 18.91 8.43 -4.64
C TYR A 233 20.04 7.64 -5.32
N THR A 234 20.47 6.52 -4.74
CA THR A 234 21.40 5.60 -5.42
C THR A 234 20.67 4.80 -6.49
N VAL A 235 21.24 4.74 -7.70
CA VAL A 235 20.73 3.94 -8.82
C VAL A 235 21.42 2.58 -8.84
N PHE A 236 20.68 1.54 -9.23
CA PHE A 236 21.16 0.15 -9.33
C PHE A 236 21.08 -0.36 -10.77
N ASP A 237 21.98 -1.28 -11.16
CA ASP A 237 22.03 -1.83 -12.52
C ASP A 237 21.14 -3.07 -12.66
N TYR A 238 19.82 -2.85 -12.75
CA TYR A 238 18.85 -3.93 -12.96
C TYR A 238 18.99 -4.62 -14.31
N TYR A 239 19.44 -3.90 -15.34
CA TYR A 239 19.57 -4.47 -16.69
C TYR A 239 20.53 -5.66 -16.70
N SER A 240 21.72 -5.51 -16.12
CA SER A 240 22.72 -6.59 -16.11
C SER A 240 22.23 -7.79 -15.29
N HIS A 241 21.45 -7.55 -14.23
CA HIS A 241 20.79 -8.61 -13.48
C HIS A 241 19.80 -9.40 -14.32
N PHE A 242 18.83 -8.74 -14.97
CA PHE A 242 17.85 -9.42 -15.81
C PHE A 242 18.53 -10.13 -17.00
N LYS A 243 19.61 -9.56 -17.57
CA LYS A 243 20.40 -10.26 -18.60
C LYS A 243 21.11 -11.52 -18.08
N ALA A 244 21.44 -11.57 -16.79
CA ALA A 244 22.08 -12.74 -16.19
C ALA A 244 21.07 -13.78 -15.68
N VAL A 245 19.90 -13.34 -15.20
CA VAL A 245 18.96 -14.17 -14.45
C VAL A 245 17.74 -14.57 -15.27
N SER A 246 17.19 -13.70 -16.11
CA SER A 246 16.01 -14.01 -16.94
C SER A 246 16.09 -13.40 -18.36
N PRO A 247 17.19 -13.64 -19.11
CA PRO A 247 17.44 -13.01 -20.40
C PRO A 247 16.40 -13.27 -21.49
N THR A 248 15.56 -14.30 -21.36
CA THR A 248 14.50 -14.64 -22.34
C THR A 248 13.12 -14.13 -21.94
N GLN A 249 12.98 -13.58 -20.74
CA GLN A 249 11.73 -13.10 -20.17
C GLN A 249 11.72 -11.57 -20.06
N PRO A 250 10.55 -10.92 -20.00
CA PRO A 250 10.45 -9.50 -19.67
C PRO A 250 11.14 -9.18 -18.32
N SER A 251 11.83 -8.04 -18.27
CA SER A 251 12.31 -7.48 -17.00
C SER A 251 11.12 -7.06 -16.15
N PHE A 252 10.80 -7.84 -15.12
CA PHE A 252 9.63 -7.62 -14.29
C PHE A 252 10.02 -7.30 -12.84
N LEU A 253 9.88 -6.02 -12.47
CA LEU A 253 9.97 -5.57 -11.09
C LEU A 253 8.59 -5.72 -10.46
N MET A 254 8.43 -6.75 -9.64
CA MET A 254 7.13 -7.16 -9.09
C MET A 254 6.74 -6.23 -7.95
N GLU A 255 7.64 -6.01 -7.00
CA GLU A 255 7.58 -4.90 -6.06
C GLU A 255 8.75 -3.94 -6.28
N PHE A 256 8.39 -2.70 -6.60
CA PHE A 256 9.34 -1.60 -6.61
C PHE A 256 8.85 -0.51 -5.67
N GLN A 257 9.79 0.17 -5.02
CA GLN A 257 9.47 1.13 -3.97
C GLN A 257 8.57 2.28 -4.45
N GLY A 258 7.27 2.20 -4.14
CA GLY A 258 6.30 3.29 -4.30
C GLY A 258 6.30 4.28 -3.12
N GLY A 259 7.09 4.02 -2.09
CA GLY A 259 7.24 4.89 -0.92
C GLY A 259 8.11 4.28 0.17
N SER A 260 8.37 5.07 1.20
CA SER A 260 8.70 4.61 2.55
C SER A 260 7.83 5.40 3.52
N PHE A 261 7.87 5.14 4.82
CA PHE A 261 7.25 6.08 5.75
C PHE A 261 7.90 7.47 5.51
N ASN A 262 7.18 8.38 4.87
CA ASN A 262 7.69 9.67 4.43
C ASN A 262 6.70 10.75 4.87
N PRO A 263 7.18 11.94 5.28
CA PRO A 263 6.32 13.06 5.60
C PRO A 263 5.60 13.57 4.34
N TRP A 264 4.54 14.35 4.57
CA TRP A 264 3.62 14.89 3.57
C TRP A 264 4.25 15.71 2.42
N ASP A 265 5.53 16.07 2.51
CA ASP A 265 6.26 16.92 1.53
C ASP A 265 7.36 16.16 0.76
N GLY A 266 7.12 14.90 0.38
CA GLY A 266 8.03 14.14 -0.49
C GLY A 266 8.18 14.80 -1.88
N PRO A 267 9.29 14.56 -2.61
CA PRO A 267 9.44 15.10 -3.96
C PRO A 267 8.30 14.61 -4.87
N GLU A 268 7.68 15.53 -5.58
CA GLU A 268 6.59 15.26 -6.52
C GLU A 268 7.11 14.38 -7.67
N GLY A 269 6.38 13.31 -7.98
CA GLY A 269 6.76 12.33 -9.01
C GLY A 269 6.39 12.77 -10.43
N GLU A 270 7.09 12.21 -11.42
CA GLU A 270 6.79 12.37 -12.84
C GLU A 270 5.48 11.63 -13.23
N PRO A 271 4.61 12.18 -14.09
CA PRO A 271 3.39 11.51 -14.59
C PRO A 271 3.72 10.45 -15.66
N PHE A 272 4.66 9.55 -15.35
CA PHE A 272 5.27 8.60 -16.28
C PHE A 272 4.26 7.59 -16.87
N GLY A 273 3.16 7.31 -16.15
CA GLY A 273 2.13 6.37 -16.62
C GLY A 273 1.46 6.81 -17.92
N LEU A 274 1.19 8.11 -18.10
CA LEU A 274 0.59 8.64 -19.33
C LEU A 274 1.55 8.52 -20.53
N PHE A 275 2.85 8.70 -20.30
CA PHE A 275 3.87 8.54 -21.32
C PHE A 275 3.97 7.08 -21.81
N VAL A 276 4.08 6.12 -20.88
CA VAL A 276 4.26 4.70 -21.23
C VAL A 276 3.06 4.16 -22.01
N ARG A 277 1.85 4.69 -21.77
CA ARG A 277 0.65 4.35 -22.54
C ARG A 277 0.77 4.68 -24.04
N VAL A 278 1.49 5.73 -24.38
CA VAL A 278 1.62 6.23 -25.77
C VAL A 278 2.96 5.86 -26.41
N ALA A 279 3.98 5.53 -25.61
CA ALA A 279 5.32 5.14 -26.05
C ALA A 279 5.42 3.68 -26.53
N ARG A 280 4.71 3.31 -27.60
CA ARG A 280 4.60 1.90 -28.05
C ARG A 280 5.91 1.20 -28.33
N ASP A 281 6.86 1.91 -28.91
CA ASP A 281 8.15 1.31 -29.26
C ASP A 281 8.98 0.97 -28.00
N PHE A 282 8.60 1.49 -26.82
CA PHE A 282 9.26 1.25 -25.54
C PHE A 282 9.10 -0.18 -25.02
N VAL A 283 8.02 -0.88 -25.39
CA VAL A 283 7.73 -2.26 -24.91
C VAL A 283 8.76 -3.29 -25.42
N LYS A 284 9.51 -2.95 -26.47
CA LYS A 284 10.55 -3.79 -27.06
C LYS A 284 11.78 -2.95 -27.37
N VAL A 285 12.62 -2.73 -26.36
CA VAL A 285 13.87 -1.97 -26.50
C VAL A 285 15.09 -2.77 -26.06
N ASN A 286 16.22 -2.50 -26.70
CA ASN A 286 17.54 -2.95 -26.27
C ASN A 286 18.31 -1.76 -25.68
N ARG A 287 19.10 -1.99 -24.62
CA ARG A 287 20.10 -1.00 -24.19
C ARG A 287 21.25 -1.00 -25.19
N VAL A 288 21.33 0.03 -26.03
CA VAL A 288 22.38 0.19 -27.05
C VAL A 288 23.71 0.56 -26.39
N GLY A 289 23.64 1.45 -25.39
CA GLY A 289 24.80 1.91 -24.65
C GLY A 289 24.37 2.79 -23.48
N ASN A 290 25.31 3.04 -22.57
CA ASN A 290 25.14 3.98 -21.48
C ASN A 290 26.49 4.60 -21.07
N SER A 291 26.59 5.93 -21.16
CA SER A 291 27.80 6.65 -20.74
C SER A 291 27.49 8.15 -20.66
N THR A 292 28.50 8.92 -20.26
CA THR A 292 28.48 10.38 -20.31
C THR A 292 28.76 10.92 -21.72
N ASP A 293 29.31 10.10 -22.64
CA ASP A 293 29.64 10.50 -24.01
C ASP A 293 28.41 10.84 -24.87
N TYR A 294 27.23 10.40 -24.44
CA TYR A 294 25.96 10.76 -25.07
C TYR A 294 25.61 12.23 -24.94
N THR A 295 26.30 12.99 -24.09
CA THR A 295 26.03 14.42 -23.92
C THR A 295 27.29 15.25 -24.16
N THR A 296 27.12 16.58 -24.09
CA THR A 296 28.24 17.52 -24.11
C THR A 296 28.85 17.79 -22.74
N ASP A 297 28.30 17.19 -21.67
CA ASP A 297 28.70 17.43 -20.29
C ASP A 297 28.99 16.11 -19.57
N GLU A 298 30.15 15.99 -18.94
CA GLU A 298 30.60 14.75 -18.31
C GLU A 298 29.86 14.43 -17.00
N ASP A 299 29.14 15.41 -16.43
CA ASP A 299 28.31 15.20 -15.24
C ASP A 299 26.97 14.55 -15.56
N ILE A 300 26.64 14.35 -16.84
CA ILE A 300 25.36 13.81 -17.29
C ILE A 300 25.53 12.42 -17.89
N PHE A 301 24.88 11.44 -17.26
CA PHE A 301 24.86 10.06 -17.69
C PHE A 301 23.56 9.75 -18.43
N THR A 302 23.69 9.11 -19.57
CA THR A 302 22.54 8.75 -20.41
C THR A 302 22.57 7.26 -20.73
N SER A 303 21.41 6.61 -20.62
CA SER A 303 21.17 5.27 -21.17
C SER A 303 20.32 5.37 -22.43
N GLU A 304 20.82 4.85 -23.55
CA GLU A 304 20.07 4.75 -24.81
C GLU A 304 19.37 3.40 -24.88
N LEU A 305 18.04 3.44 -24.93
CA LEU A 305 17.17 2.30 -25.19
C LEU A 305 16.61 2.45 -26.60
N ARG A 306 16.81 1.47 -27.47
CA ARG A 306 16.36 1.53 -28.87
C ARG A 306 15.53 0.33 -29.25
N ASN A 307 14.41 0.58 -29.89
CA ASN A 307 13.61 -0.45 -30.50
C ASN A 307 14.34 -0.99 -31.75
N PRO A 308 14.71 -2.28 -31.79
CA PRO A 308 15.47 -2.84 -32.90
C PRO A 308 14.67 -2.96 -34.20
N ASP A 309 13.33 -2.94 -34.12
CA ASP A 309 12.45 -3.11 -35.29
C ASP A 309 12.13 -1.76 -35.94
N THR A 310 11.83 -0.74 -35.14
CA THR A 310 11.33 0.56 -35.62
C THR A 310 12.40 1.66 -35.62
N GLY A 311 13.49 1.46 -34.87
CA GLY A 311 14.55 2.44 -34.70
C GLY A 311 14.22 3.55 -33.70
N ALA A 312 12.99 3.63 -33.17
CA ALA A 312 12.64 4.59 -32.12
C ALA A 312 13.55 4.40 -30.90
N ALA A 313 14.00 5.51 -30.31
CA ALA A 313 14.90 5.47 -29.17
C ALA A 313 14.48 6.41 -28.03
N TYR A 314 14.92 6.02 -26.84
CA TYR A 314 14.61 6.65 -25.57
C TYR A 314 15.94 6.84 -24.81
N TYR A 315 16.20 8.07 -24.41
CA TYR A 315 17.41 8.50 -23.73
C TYR A 315 17.03 8.85 -22.31
N VAL A 316 17.32 7.93 -21.38
CA VAL A 316 17.11 8.16 -19.95
C VAL A 316 18.32 8.90 -19.42
N VAL A 317 18.13 10.19 -19.13
CA VAL A 317 19.18 11.13 -18.73
C VAL A 317 19.09 11.41 -17.22
N ARG A 318 20.24 11.43 -16.53
CA ARG A 318 20.37 11.81 -15.12
C ARG A 318 21.76 12.37 -14.85
N HIS A 319 21.99 12.98 -13.68
CA HIS A 319 23.36 13.21 -13.20
C HIS A 319 24.11 11.88 -13.02
N GLN A 320 25.40 11.88 -13.38
CA GLN A 320 26.31 10.74 -13.24
C GLN A 320 26.42 10.32 -11.78
N ASP A 321 26.65 11.29 -10.88
CA ASP A 321 26.35 11.15 -9.46
C ASP A 321 24.85 11.36 -9.25
N SER A 322 24.11 10.26 -9.07
CA SER A 322 22.65 10.29 -8.91
C SER A 322 22.19 10.98 -7.61
N THR A 323 23.11 11.30 -6.70
CA THR A 323 22.82 12.06 -5.48
C THR A 323 22.95 13.57 -5.66
N SER A 324 23.49 14.01 -6.80
CA SER A 324 23.77 15.40 -7.12
C SER A 324 22.54 16.30 -6.97
N THR A 325 22.78 17.49 -6.44
CA THR A 325 21.79 18.57 -6.37
C THR A 325 22.13 19.74 -7.30
N ALA A 326 23.08 19.55 -8.21
CA ALA A 326 23.50 20.57 -9.16
C ALA A 326 22.44 20.81 -10.22
N GLU A 327 22.46 22.02 -10.80
CA GLU A 327 21.80 22.31 -12.07
C GLU A 327 22.86 22.28 -13.16
N THR A 328 22.64 21.46 -14.19
CA THR A 328 23.61 21.25 -15.28
C THR A 328 22.93 21.50 -16.62
N ASN A 329 23.62 22.22 -17.51
CA ASN A 329 23.15 22.54 -18.86
C ASN A 329 23.97 21.75 -19.88
N PHE A 330 23.30 20.96 -20.71
CA PHE A 330 23.96 20.07 -21.67
C PHE A 330 23.22 20.03 -23.00
N ARG A 331 23.82 19.40 -24.01
CA ARG A 331 23.14 18.99 -25.24
C ARG A 331 23.28 17.48 -25.40
N LEU A 332 22.23 16.85 -25.92
CA LEU A 332 22.15 15.42 -26.12
C LEU A 332 22.59 15.05 -27.55
N LYS A 333 23.44 14.04 -27.69
CA LYS A 333 23.81 13.45 -28.98
C LYS A 333 22.81 12.32 -29.27
N VAL A 334 21.98 12.52 -30.29
CA VAL A 334 20.95 11.56 -30.71
C VAL A 334 21.27 10.97 -32.07
N SER A 335 20.97 9.68 -32.23
CA SER A 335 20.99 9.01 -33.54
C SER A 335 19.54 8.88 -34.02
N THR A 336 19.28 9.40 -35.22
CA THR A 336 17.93 9.48 -35.81
C THR A 336 17.95 8.99 -37.26
N GLU A 337 16.78 8.75 -37.83
CA GLU A 337 16.66 8.47 -39.28
C GLU A 337 17.11 9.66 -40.17
N ALA A 338 17.19 10.87 -39.60
CA ALA A 338 17.73 12.06 -40.25
C ALA A 338 19.26 12.19 -40.16
N GLY A 339 19.92 11.27 -39.46
CA GLY A 339 21.35 11.29 -39.14
C GLY A 339 21.62 11.57 -37.67
N ASN A 340 22.91 11.63 -37.32
CA ASN A 340 23.36 11.94 -35.96
C ASN A 340 23.31 13.44 -35.73
N LEU A 341 22.70 13.86 -34.61
CA LEU A 341 22.45 15.25 -34.26
C LEU A 341 22.88 15.52 -32.82
N THR A 342 23.27 16.76 -32.54
CA THR A 342 23.45 17.25 -31.16
C THR A 342 22.33 18.25 -30.88
N VAL A 343 21.41 17.90 -29.98
CA VAL A 343 20.15 18.62 -29.73
C VAL A 343 20.11 19.22 -28.31
N PRO A 344 19.50 20.40 -28.12
CA PRO A 344 18.91 21.26 -29.15
C PRO A 344 19.98 21.83 -30.10
N ALA A 345 19.62 22.29 -31.30
CA ALA A 345 20.54 22.86 -32.28
C ALA A 345 21.19 24.17 -31.76
N SER A 346 20.43 24.93 -30.97
CA SER A 346 20.88 26.12 -30.22
C SER A 346 20.35 26.07 -28.79
N GLY A 347 21.12 26.56 -27.81
CA GLY A 347 20.77 26.49 -26.40
C GLY A 347 21.21 25.18 -25.73
N SER A 348 20.53 24.81 -24.64
CA SER A 348 20.83 23.63 -23.83
C SER A 348 19.57 23.06 -23.20
N ILE A 349 19.63 21.77 -22.86
CA ILE A 349 18.73 21.07 -21.96
C ILE A 349 19.24 21.35 -20.54
N THR A 350 18.33 21.63 -19.61
CA THR A 350 18.65 21.79 -18.20
C THR A 350 18.25 20.53 -17.45
N LEU A 351 19.11 20.04 -16.55
CA LEU A 351 18.79 19.01 -15.58
C LEU A 351 19.01 19.56 -14.18
N LYS A 352 17.95 19.63 -13.38
CA LYS A 352 17.96 20.17 -12.01
C LYS A 352 18.23 19.07 -10.98
N ASN A 353 18.20 19.44 -9.69
CA ASN A 353 18.57 18.59 -8.57
C ASN A 353 17.83 17.24 -8.55
N ARG A 354 18.56 16.13 -8.66
CA ARG A 354 18.00 14.76 -8.60
C ARG A 354 16.89 14.51 -9.63
N GLU A 355 16.93 15.24 -10.74
CA GLU A 355 16.00 15.07 -11.85
C GLU A 355 16.51 13.97 -12.79
N SER A 356 15.57 13.31 -13.45
CA SER A 356 15.82 12.48 -14.62
C SER A 356 14.84 12.90 -15.71
N LYS A 357 15.22 12.72 -16.97
CA LYS A 357 14.33 12.96 -18.11
C LYS A 357 14.37 11.78 -19.08
N VAL A 358 13.23 11.45 -19.70
CA VAL A 358 13.15 10.48 -20.81
C VAL A 358 12.94 11.22 -22.12
N LEU A 359 14.03 11.41 -22.86
CA LEU A 359 14.02 12.13 -24.14
C LEU A 359 13.94 11.13 -25.30
N VAL A 360 13.37 11.54 -26.43
CA VAL A 360 13.04 10.59 -27.51
C VAL A 360 13.66 10.96 -28.86
N SER A 361 13.93 9.95 -29.68
CA SER A 361 14.15 10.09 -31.12
C SER A 361 13.34 9.08 -31.93
N ASP A 362 12.98 9.48 -33.15
CA ASP A 362 12.14 8.71 -34.08
C ASP A 362 10.83 8.17 -33.45
N PHE A 363 10.26 8.94 -32.52
CA PHE A 363 9.03 8.60 -31.81
C PHE A 363 7.82 8.64 -32.75
N SER A 364 7.00 7.60 -32.73
CA SER A 364 5.78 7.48 -33.55
C SER A 364 4.57 8.06 -32.80
N ILE A 365 3.83 8.96 -33.45
CA ILE A 365 2.60 9.56 -32.92
C ILE A 365 1.40 8.70 -33.32
N GLY A 366 0.75 8.09 -32.32
CA GLY A 366 -0.54 7.41 -32.45
C GLY A 366 -0.62 6.39 -33.60
N ALA A 367 -1.81 6.28 -34.16
CA ALA A 367 -2.17 5.46 -35.31
C ALA A 367 -1.52 5.94 -36.60
N SER A 368 -1.38 7.26 -36.72
CA SER A 368 -0.87 7.90 -37.93
C SER A 368 0.57 7.49 -38.24
N ARG A 369 1.33 7.04 -37.22
CA ARG A 369 2.78 6.77 -37.30
C ARG A 369 3.59 7.96 -37.84
N LYS A 370 3.05 9.18 -37.76
CA LYS A 370 3.81 10.42 -37.99
C LYS A 370 4.93 10.48 -36.95
N LYS A 371 6.08 11.02 -37.32
CA LYS A 371 7.29 10.92 -36.50
C LYS A 371 7.73 12.25 -35.92
N ILE A 372 8.10 12.22 -34.65
CA ILE A 372 8.95 13.21 -34.00
C ILE A 372 10.38 12.69 -34.13
N THR A 373 11.19 13.34 -34.98
CA THR A 373 12.57 12.90 -35.22
C THR A 373 13.41 13.00 -33.95
N TYR A 374 13.23 14.05 -33.17
CA TYR A 374 13.72 14.15 -31.79
C TYR A 374 12.89 15.17 -31.01
N ALA A 375 12.88 15.03 -29.67
CA ALA A 375 12.38 16.04 -28.76
C ALA A 375 13.28 16.15 -27.52
N THR A 376 13.55 17.39 -27.10
CA THR A 376 14.23 17.69 -25.82
C THR A 376 13.25 18.05 -24.71
N LEU A 377 11.95 18.04 -25.02
CA LEU A 377 10.84 18.07 -24.06
C LEU A 377 10.36 16.64 -23.84
N GLU A 378 9.86 16.36 -22.65
CA GLU A 378 9.27 15.07 -22.35
C GLU A 378 7.85 14.99 -22.93
N ILE A 379 7.49 13.82 -23.46
CA ILE A 379 6.14 13.59 -23.96
C ILE A 379 5.29 13.16 -22.76
N LEU A 380 4.23 13.91 -22.47
CA LEU A 380 3.25 13.56 -21.45
C LEU A 380 2.27 12.52 -21.97
N SER A 381 1.70 12.77 -23.16
CA SER A 381 0.71 11.91 -23.80
C SER A 381 0.55 12.27 -25.29
N ALA A 382 -0.22 11.47 -26.01
CA ALA A 382 -0.61 11.68 -27.40
C ALA A 382 -1.98 11.06 -27.64
N VAL A 383 -2.75 11.63 -28.59
CA VAL A 383 -4.05 11.10 -28.98
C VAL A 383 -4.33 11.31 -30.47
N ASP A 384 -5.04 10.35 -31.06
CA ASP A 384 -5.67 10.49 -32.39
C ASP A 384 -7.12 10.93 -32.24
N LEU A 385 -7.48 12.07 -32.86
CA LEU A 385 -8.84 12.61 -32.91
C LEU A 385 -9.32 12.64 -34.36
N GLY A 386 -9.32 11.47 -35.00
CA GLY A 386 -9.47 11.30 -36.44
C GLY A 386 -8.23 11.78 -37.21
N ASP A 387 -8.40 12.67 -38.17
CA ASP A 387 -7.28 13.22 -38.97
C ASP A 387 -6.34 14.12 -38.17
N ARG A 388 -6.73 14.58 -36.97
CA ARG A 388 -5.93 15.42 -36.09
C ARG A 388 -5.21 14.59 -35.03
N GLN A 389 -3.88 14.64 -35.03
CA GLN A 389 -3.05 14.09 -33.96
C GLN A 389 -2.68 15.19 -32.98
N VAL A 390 -2.84 14.95 -31.68
CA VAL A 390 -2.39 15.88 -30.64
C VAL A 390 -1.28 15.21 -29.83
N VAL A 391 -0.16 15.89 -29.66
CA VAL A 391 0.95 15.46 -28.79
C VAL A 391 1.14 16.49 -27.71
N VAL A 392 1.16 16.04 -26.46
CA VAL A 392 1.38 16.88 -25.29
C VAL A 392 2.80 16.69 -24.82
N PHE A 393 3.57 17.76 -24.84
CA PHE A 393 4.90 17.86 -24.27
C PHE A 393 4.85 18.62 -22.96
N TRP A 394 5.75 18.30 -22.04
CA TRP A 394 5.91 19.05 -20.82
C TRP A 394 7.38 19.26 -20.47
N ALA A 395 7.62 20.31 -19.68
CA ALA A 395 8.87 20.55 -18.99
C ALA A 395 8.61 21.42 -17.74
N PRO A 396 9.57 21.51 -16.80
CA PRO A 396 9.50 22.48 -15.71
C PRO A 396 9.35 23.92 -16.23
N ASP A 397 8.67 24.75 -15.45
CA ASP A 397 8.42 26.17 -15.77
C ASP A 397 9.73 26.92 -16.12
N GLY A 398 9.70 27.64 -17.23
CA GLY A 398 10.81 28.40 -17.80
C GLY A 398 11.84 27.59 -18.61
N GLU A 399 11.72 26.26 -18.71
CA GLU A 399 12.67 25.45 -19.49
C GLU A 399 12.42 25.56 -21.01
N GLN A 400 13.53 25.67 -21.76
CA GLN A 400 13.52 25.72 -23.21
C GLN A 400 13.52 24.30 -23.80
N GLY A 401 12.68 24.10 -24.81
CA GLY A 401 12.54 22.86 -25.56
C GLY A 401 12.74 23.05 -27.06
N GLU A 402 13.31 22.03 -27.70
CA GLU A 402 13.41 21.90 -29.14
C GLU A 402 12.89 20.53 -29.58
N PHE A 403 12.08 20.50 -30.62
CA PHE A 403 11.67 19.25 -31.27
C PHE A 403 11.55 19.40 -32.78
N LEU A 404 11.78 18.31 -33.51
CA LEU A 404 11.66 18.25 -34.96
C LEU A 404 10.49 17.35 -35.35
N LEU A 405 9.44 17.96 -35.92
CA LEU A 405 8.32 17.20 -36.49
C LEU A 405 8.59 16.88 -37.96
N LYS A 406 8.65 15.58 -38.28
CA LYS A 406 8.93 15.10 -39.63
C LYS A 406 7.80 15.39 -40.60
N GLY A 407 8.16 15.78 -41.83
CA GLY A 407 7.23 15.93 -42.95
C GLY A 407 6.35 17.18 -42.90
N ALA A 408 6.33 17.93 -41.79
CA ALA A 408 5.70 19.24 -41.75
C ALA A 408 6.47 20.24 -42.63
N THR A 409 5.74 21.08 -43.37
CA THR A 409 6.33 22.10 -44.26
C THR A 409 6.10 23.53 -43.77
N SER A 410 5.17 23.71 -42.83
CA SER A 410 4.86 24.96 -42.14
C SER A 410 4.19 24.68 -40.79
N ALA A 411 4.36 25.59 -39.83
CA ALA A 411 3.74 25.56 -38.51
C ALA A 411 3.34 26.97 -38.08
N LYS A 412 2.40 27.08 -37.14
CA LYS A 412 2.03 28.35 -36.49
C LYS A 412 1.80 28.14 -35.00
N PHE A 413 2.23 29.11 -34.19
CA PHE A 413 1.78 29.21 -32.80
C PHE A 413 0.35 29.75 -32.79
N VAL A 414 -0.59 28.99 -32.27
CA VAL A 414 -2.01 29.37 -32.09
C VAL A 414 -2.26 29.92 -30.69
N SER A 415 -1.43 29.53 -29.72
CA SER A 415 -1.47 29.96 -28.31
C SER A 415 -0.07 30.05 -27.68
N GLY A 416 -0.01 30.75 -26.53
CA GLY A 416 1.12 30.79 -25.60
C GLY A 416 1.86 32.13 -25.56
N LYS A 417 2.42 32.46 -24.40
CA LYS A 417 3.32 33.61 -24.17
C LYS A 417 4.79 33.30 -24.44
N GLY A 418 5.61 34.33 -24.64
CA GLY A 418 7.07 34.24 -24.67
C GLY A 418 7.72 34.68 -25.98
N ASP A 419 8.85 35.39 -25.87
CA ASP A 419 9.62 35.93 -27.00
C ASP A 419 10.52 34.87 -27.67
N LYS A 420 10.77 33.74 -27.00
CA LYS A 420 11.67 32.66 -27.47
C LYS A 420 10.91 31.56 -28.21
N LYS A 421 10.17 31.95 -29.24
CA LYS A 421 9.40 31.05 -30.11
C LYS A 421 9.92 31.16 -31.53
N SER A 422 10.33 30.03 -32.11
CA SER A 422 10.79 30.04 -33.50
C SER A 422 10.56 28.73 -34.21
N PHE A 423 10.45 28.82 -35.53
CA PHE A 423 10.42 27.69 -36.45
C PHE A 423 11.65 27.75 -37.35
N ILE A 424 12.31 26.62 -37.52
CA ILE A 424 13.39 26.45 -38.51
C ILE A 424 12.94 25.37 -39.49
N LYS A 425 12.76 25.78 -40.75
CA LYS A 425 12.42 24.84 -41.83
C LYS A 425 13.66 24.06 -42.25
N THR A 426 13.54 22.75 -42.29
CA THR A 426 14.60 21.83 -42.73
C THR A 426 14.10 20.96 -43.87
N LYS A 427 14.99 20.20 -44.51
CA LYS A 427 14.62 19.19 -45.51
C LYS A 427 13.78 18.05 -44.93
N ASN A 428 13.84 17.82 -43.61
CA ASN A 428 13.20 16.69 -42.94
C ASN A 428 11.89 17.09 -42.25
N GLY A 429 11.63 18.38 -42.07
CA GLY A 429 10.47 18.87 -41.34
C GLY A 429 10.68 20.26 -40.73
N ILE A 430 9.88 20.59 -39.72
CA ILE A 430 9.99 21.85 -38.96
C ILE A 430 10.59 21.58 -37.58
N VAL A 431 11.72 22.24 -37.29
CA VAL A 431 12.23 22.35 -35.91
C VAL A 431 11.47 23.46 -35.21
N THR A 432 10.99 23.20 -34.01
CA THR A 432 10.25 24.14 -33.18
C THR A 432 11.02 24.38 -31.90
N ASN A 433 11.31 25.65 -31.60
CA ASN A 433 11.84 26.09 -30.31
C ASN A 433 10.73 26.77 -29.51
N VAL A 434 10.58 26.38 -28.25
CA VAL A 434 9.49 26.81 -27.38
C VAL A 434 9.94 26.78 -25.93
N VAL A 435 9.30 27.57 -25.07
CA VAL A 435 9.50 27.54 -23.61
C VAL A 435 8.24 26.95 -22.98
N ALA A 436 8.42 26.06 -22.01
CA ALA A 436 7.32 25.60 -21.16
C ALA A 436 7.08 26.64 -20.08
N ASP A 437 5.95 27.34 -20.15
CA ASP A 437 5.54 28.38 -19.21
C ASP A 437 4.14 28.06 -18.67
N GLU A 438 3.70 28.79 -17.64
CA GLU A 438 2.33 28.71 -17.08
C GLU A 438 1.22 28.84 -18.15
N GLU A 439 1.46 29.62 -19.22
CA GLU A 439 0.53 29.66 -20.36
C GLU A 439 0.87 28.60 -21.41
N MET A 440 -0.01 27.60 -21.53
CA MET A 440 0.07 26.54 -22.53
C MET A 440 0.29 27.08 -23.95
N SER A 441 1.34 26.59 -24.60
CA SER A 441 1.62 26.87 -26.01
C SER A 441 1.01 25.79 -26.90
N VAL A 442 0.30 26.21 -27.94
CA VAL A 442 -0.30 25.28 -28.93
C VAL A 442 0.23 25.62 -30.31
N ILE A 443 0.78 24.61 -30.99
CA ILE A 443 1.39 24.70 -32.31
C ILE A 443 0.62 23.83 -33.28
N ASP A 444 0.11 24.43 -34.35
CA ASP A 444 -0.60 23.73 -35.42
C ASP A 444 0.32 23.55 -36.63
N PHE A 445 0.53 22.29 -37.04
CA PHE A 445 1.34 21.92 -38.19
C PHE A 445 0.46 21.56 -39.38
N ASN A 446 0.91 21.91 -40.58
CA ASN A 446 0.13 21.68 -41.80
C ASN A 446 -0.03 20.20 -42.21
N ASN A 447 0.59 19.28 -41.48
CA ASN A 447 0.43 17.84 -41.63
C ASN A 447 -0.57 17.26 -40.62
N HIS A 448 -1.46 18.08 -40.05
CA HIS A 448 -2.51 17.70 -39.09
C HIS A 448 -2.02 17.19 -37.73
N VAL A 449 -0.80 17.57 -37.34
CA VAL A 449 -0.30 17.37 -35.97
C VAL A 449 -0.46 18.69 -35.22
N GLU A 450 -0.95 18.62 -34.00
CA GLU A 450 -1.00 19.69 -33.03
C GLU A 450 -0.04 19.33 -31.89
N ALA A 451 0.91 20.22 -31.58
CA ALA A 451 1.76 20.08 -30.41
C ALA A 451 1.29 21.03 -29.31
N VAL A 452 1.05 20.47 -28.13
CA VAL A 452 0.67 21.20 -26.92
C VAL A 452 1.87 21.15 -25.98
N VAL A 453 2.32 22.29 -25.46
CA VAL A 453 3.47 22.39 -24.56
C VAL A 453 3.03 23.06 -23.27
N VAL A 454 3.20 22.36 -22.15
CA VAL A 454 2.75 22.77 -20.82
C VAL A 454 3.89 22.75 -19.79
N ASP A 455 3.76 23.55 -18.74
CA ASP A 455 4.64 23.45 -17.57
C ASP A 455 4.29 22.22 -16.70
N ARG A 456 5.18 21.89 -15.75
CA ARG A 456 4.97 20.78 -14.80
C ARG A 456 3.64 20.85 -14.05
N ARG A 457 3.23 22.04 -13.59
CA ARG A 457 1.99 22.21 -12.81
C ARG A 457 0.77 21.86 -13.65
N SER A 458 0.77 22.32 -14.91
CA SER A 458 -0.28 22.01 -15.87
C SER A 458 -0.26 20.53 -16.30
N ALA A 459 0.93 19.91 -16.40
CA ALA A 459 1.07 18.49 -16.70
C ALA A 459 0.45 17.59 -15.63
N TYR A 460 0.54 17.97 -14.34
CA TYR A 460 -0.03 17.19 -13.23
C TYR A 460 -1.56 17.17 -13.16
N ILE A 461 -2.23 18.10 -13.84
CA ILE A 461 -3.70 18.17 -13.94
C ILE A 461 -4.17 17.87 -15.36
N PHE A 462 -3.32 17.22 -16.15
CA PHE A 462 -3.63 16.75 -17.50
C PHE A 462 -3.96 15.26 -17.46
N TRP A 463 -5.00 14.88 -18.17
CA TRP A 463 -5.59 13.55 -18.14
C TRP A 463 -5.83 13.03 -19.55
N ALA A 464 -5.65 11.71 -19.74
CA ALA A 464 -5.88 11.02 -21.01
C ALA A 464 -6.81 9.80 -20.81
N PRO A 465 -8.10 10.00 -20.47
CA PRO A 465 -9.03 8.90 -20.23
C PRO A 465 -9.27 8.08 -21.51
N THR A 466 -9.44 6.78 -21.36
CA THR A 466 -10.02 5.93 -22.41
C THR A 466 -11.53 6.17 -22.50
N LEU A 467 -12.06 6.09 -23.71
CA LEU A 467 -13.50 6.24 -23.98
C LEU A 467 -14.28 4.93 -23.84
N ASP A 468 -13.56 3.82 -23.69
CA ASP A 468 -14.09 2.52 -23.30
C ASP A 468 -13.28 1.93 -22.13
N ASN A 469 -13.76 0.80 -21.61
CA ASN A 469 -13.13 0.08 -20.52
C ASN A 469 -12.25 -1.08 -21.02
N ASN A 470 -11.76 -1.01 -22.27
CA ASN A 470 -10.84 -2.01 -22.76
C ASN A 470 -9.46 -1.77 -22.11
N PRO A 471 -8.89 -2.73 -21.35
CA PRO A 471 -7.53 -2.57 -20.81
C PRO A 471 -6.47 -2.45 -21.92
N LEU A 472 -6.79 -2.97 -23.11
CA LEU A 472 -6.04 -2.84 -24.35
C LEU A 472 -6.49 -1.64 -25.20
N ALA A 473 -7.40 -0.78 -24.75
CA ALA A 473 -7.64 0.49 -25.44
C ALA A 473 -6.41 1.38 -25.24
N TRP A 474 -5.70 1.53 -26.35
CA TRP A 474 -4.70 2.54 -26.62
C TRP A 474 -5.16 3.28 -27.88
N GLU A 475 -4.40 4.28 -28.35
CA GLU A 475 -4.76 5.21 -29.43
C GLU A 475 -5.24 4.57 -30.78
N ASN A 476 -5.27 3.24 -30.96
CA ASN A 476 -5.91 2.57 -32.12
C ASN A 476 -6.84 1.38 -31.81
N SER A 477 -7.54 1.28 -30.66
CA SER A 477 -8.65 0.30 -30.63
C SER A 477 -9.74 0.71 -31.63
N THR A 478 -9.96 2.02 -31.78
CA THR A 478 -10.82 2.72 -32.77
C THR A 478 -10.37 4.19 -32.92
N GLU A 479 -10.91 4.94 -33.90
CA GLU A 479 -10.67 6.40 -34.10
C GLU A 479 -11.16 7.29 -32.92
N GLU A 480 -11.70 6.66 -31.86
CA GLU A 480 -12.32 7.30 -30.70
C GLU A 480 -11.83 6.62 -29.39
N ALA A 481 -10.58 6.17 -29.32
CA ALA A 481 -10.11 5.40 -28.16
C ALA A 481 -9.88 6.24 -26.89
N GLN A 482 -9.49 7.51 -27.03
CA GLN A 482 -9.10 8.40 -25.94
C GLN A 482 -9.43 9.86 -26.24
N VAL A 483 -9.46 10.69 -25.19
CA VAL A 483 -9.47 12.16 -25.30
C VAL A 483 -8.43 12.75 -24.37
N LEU A 484 -8.15 14.05 -24.50
CA LEU A 484 -7.33 14.77 -23.54
C LEU A 484 -8.19 15.77 -22.77
N VAL A 485 -7.99 15.86 -21.47
CA VAL A 485 -8.67 16.80 -20.58
C VAL A 485 -7.65 17.44 -19.65
N SER A 486 -7.67 18.76 -19.52
CA SER A 486 -6.85 19.50 -18.56
C SER A 486 -7.74 20.26 -17.58
N GLY A 487 -7.32 20.35 -16.32
CA GLY A 487 -7.94 21.23 -15.32
C GLY A 487 -8.39 20.54 -14.03
N PRO A 488 -9.32 19.56 -14.08
CA PRO A 488 -9.88 18.94 -12.89
C PRO A 488 -8.83 18.31 -11.96
N TYR A 489 -9.14 18.24 -10.66
CA TYR A 489 -8.30 17.60 -9.64
C TYR A 489 -8.11 16.11 -9.92
N LEU A 490 -9.17 15.44 -10.39
CA LEU A 490 -9.14 14.05 -10.82
C LEU A 490 -10.10 13.86 -11.99
N LEU A 491 -9.69 13.06 -12.97
CA LEU A 491 -10.58 12.59 -14.02
C LEU A 491 -10.78 11.09 -13.90
N ARG A 492 -12.03 10.66 -13.66
CA ARG A 492 -12.37 9.25 -13.41
C ARG A 492 -12.68 8.51 -14.70
N SER A 493 -13.49 9.10 -15.58
CA SER A 493 -13.88 8.48 -16.84
C SER A 493 -14.34 9.49 -17.88
N ALA A 494 -14.33 9.06 -19.14
CA ALA A 494 -14.96 9.76 -20.25
C ALA A 494 -15.69 8.77 -21.16
N SER A 495 -16.76 9.21 -21.80
CA SER A 495 -17.48 8.42 -22.80
C SER A 495 -18.10 9.32 -23.86
N ILE A 496 -18.30 8.80 -25.07
CA ILE A 496 -18.97 9.51 -26.16
C ILE A 496 -20.27 8.80 -26.53
N LYS A 497 -21.35 9.56 -26.69
CA LYS A 497 -22.63 9.10 -27.24
C LYS A 497 -23.17 10.11 -28.23
N GLY A 498 -23.16 9.76 -29.52
CA GLY A 498 -23.57 10.67 -30.59
C GLY A 498 -22.61 11.87 -30.69
N ASP A 499 -23.13 13.08 -30.54
CA ASP A 499 -22.34 14.32 -30.58
C ASP A 499 -21.98 14.85 -29.17
N THR A 500 -22.21 14.06 -28.13
CA THR A 500 -22.00 14.46 -26.73
C THR A 500 -20.87 13.64 -26.11
N ILE A 501 -19.92 14.34 -25.50
CA ILE A 501 -18.93 13.73 -24.60
C ILE A 501 -19.35 13.93 -23.14
N SER A 502 -19.34 12.85 -22.38
CA SER A 502 -19.63 12.84 -20.95
C SER A 502 -18.36 12.54 -20.16
N ILE A 503 -18.03 13.45 -19.25
CA ILE A 503 -16.84 13.39 -18.40
C ILE A 503 -17.29 13.24 -16.95
N ASN A 504 -16.58 12.41 -16.19
CA ASN A 504 -16.74 12.26 -14.76
C ASN A 504 -15.41 12.53 -14.04
N GLY A 505 -15.43 13.32 -12.96
CA GLY A 505 -14.25 13.68 -12.20
C GLY A 505 -14.54 14.56 -10.99
N ASP A 506 -13.47 14.96 -10.31
CA ASP A 506 -13.51 15.77 -9.08
C ASP A 506 -12.76 17.09 -9.27
N TRP A 507 -13.18 18.11 -8.54
CA TRP A 507 -12.52 19.42 -8.45
C TRP A 507 -12.74 20.03 -7.06
N ASP A 508 -11.78 20.81 -6.60
CA ASP A 508 -11.75 21.38 -5.24
C ASP A 508 -11.87 22.91 -5.21
N LYS A 509 -11.81 23.55 -6.38
CA LYS A 509 -11.86 25.00 -6.58
C LYS A 509 -12.42 25.35 -7.96
N GLU A 510 -12.75 26.61 -8.20
CA GLU A 510 -13.12 27.05 -9.55
C GLU A 510 -12.03 26.64 -10.55
N THR A 511 -12.42 25.91 -11.58
CA THR A 511 -11.49 25.20 -12.45
C THR A 511 -11.88 25.39 -13.90
N THR A 512 -10.95 25.90 -14.70
CA THR A 512 -11.05 25.87 -16.16
C THR A 512 -10.82 24.44 -16.63
N VAL A 513 -11.75 23.92 -17.42
CA VAL A 513 -11.64 22.59 -18.03
C VAL A 513 -11.45 22.76 -19.53
N GLU A 514 -10.36 22.20 -20.06
CA GLU A 514 -10.07 22.20 -21.49
C GLU A 514 -10.03 20.77 -22.05
N ILE A 515 -10.76 20.53 -23.14
CA ILE A 515 -11.02 19.18 -23.67
C ILE A 515 -10.66 19.13 -25.16
N TRP A 516 -9.74 18.24 -25.54
CA TRP A 516 -9.48 17.86 -26.92
C TRP A 516 -10.27 16.59 -27.23
N ALA A 517 -11.34 16.76 -28.02
CA ALA A 517 -12.23 15.68 -28.43
C ALA A 517 -12.38 15.61 -29.96
N PRO A 518 -12.89 14.50 -30.51
CA PRO A 518 -13.11 14.38 -31.95
C PRO A 518 -14.07 15.44 -32.51
N ASN A 519 -13.90 15.76 -33.80
CA ASN A 519 -14.67 16.81 -34.47
C ASN A 519 -16.17 16.54 -34.59
N VAL A 520 -16.65 15.32 -34.30
CA VAL A 520 -18.08 15.00 -34.24
C VAL A 520 -18.76 15.63 -33.01
N ILE A 521 -18.00 15.87 -31.94
CA ILE A 521 -18.53 16.38 -30.67
C ILE A 521 -19.02 17.82 -30.81
N ARG A 522 -20.16 18.10 -30.18
CA ARG A 522 -20.84 19.40 -30.13
C ARG A 522 -21.24 19.78 -28.71
N GLN A 523 -21.39 18.81 -27.81
CA GLN A 523 -21.86 19.02 -26.45
C GLN A 523 -20.93 18.34 -25.45
N VAL A 524 -20.79 18.95 -24.28
CA VAL A 524 -19.99 18.42 -23.17
C VAL A 524 -20.88 18.37 -21.94
N SER A 525 -20.84 17.25 -21.22
CA SER A 525 -21.39 17.14 -19.86
C SER A 525 -20.29 16.78 -18.88
N PHE A 526 -20.33 17.35 -17.68
CA PHE A 526 -19.45 17.02 -16.56
C PHE A 526 -20.30 16.56 -15.38
N ASN A 527 -20.03 15.38 -14.83
CA ASN A 527 -20.82 14.74 -13.76
C ASN A 527 -22.33 14.79 -14.04
N TRP A 528 -22.72 14.35 -15.25
CA TRP A 528 -24.10 14.30 -15.77
C TRP A 528 -24.76 15.65 -16.10
N GLU A 529 -24.17 16.77 -15.67
CA GLU A 529 -24.67 18.11 -15.93
C GLU A 529 -24.08 18.70 -17.20
N LYS A 530 -24.86 19.49 -17.94
CA LYS A 530 -24.39 20.15 -19.16
C LYS A 530 -23.35 21.22 -18.82
N LEU A 531 -22.13 21.06 -19.34
CA LEU A 531 -21.09 22.07 -19.21
C LEU A 531 -21.21 23.08 -20.35
N GLN A 532 -21.32 24.37 -20.01
CA GLN A 532 -21.25 25.42 -21.01
C GLN A 532 -19.80 25.54 -21.50
N VAL A 533 -19.62 25.35 -22.80
CA VAL A 533 -18.30 25.34 -23.43
C VAL A 533 -18.23 26.28 -24.61
N THR A 534 -17.05 26.83 -24.83
CA THR A 534 -16.69 27.57 -26.04
C THR A 534 -15.56 26.84 -26.76
N LYS A 535 -15.43 27.04 -28.07
CA LYS A 535 -14.28 26.51 -28.80
C LYS A 535 -13.09 27.45 -28.69
N SER A 536 -11.93 26.90 -28.37
CA SER A 536 -10.67 27.63 -28.45
C SER A 536 -10.30 27.95 -29.91
N LYS A 537 -9.24 28.74 -30.10
CA LYS A 537 -8.70 29.06 -31.44
C LYS A 537 -8.19 27.83 -32.20
N TYR A 538 -7.92 26.74 -31.50
CA TYR A 538 -7.44 25.45 -32.02
C TYR A 538 -8.48 24.34 -31.78
N GLY A 539 -9.73 24.68 -31.49
CA GLY A 539 -10.86 23.75 -31.56
C GLY A 539 -11.07 22.82 -30.38
N SER A 540 -10.26 22.89 -29.32
CA SER A 540 -10.59 22.32 -28.01
C SER A 540 -11.84 22.99 -27.42
N PHE A 541 -12.54 22.30 -26.53
CA PHE A 541 -13.65 22.88 -25.75
C PHE A 541 -13.13 23.43 -24.44
N ILE A 542 -13.50 24.67 -24.10
CA ILE A 542 -13.15 25.33 -22.85
C ILE A 542 -14.44 25.63 -22.09
N GLY A 543 -14.54 25.11 -20.87
CA GLY A 543 -15.60 25.41 -19.92
C GLY A 543 -15.03 25.77 -18.54
N THR A 544 -15.91 26.14 -17.62
CA THR A 544 -15.55 26.45 -16.23
C THR A 544 -16.43 25.65 -15.28
N LEU A 545 -15.80 24.90 -14.39
CA LEU A 545 -16.44 24.30 -13.22
C LEU A 545 -16.46 25.34 -12.10
N PRO A 546 -17.62 25.61 -11.48
CA PRO A 546 -17.71 26.60 -10.40
C PRO A 546 -16.92 26.12 -9.18
N ALA A 547 -16.47 27.06 -8.34
CA ALA A 547 -15.96 26.69 -7.02
C ALA A 547 -17.02 25.87 -6.25
N PRO A 548 -16.62 24.84 -5.48
CA PRO A 548 -17.56 24.12 -4.64
C PRO A 548 -18.26 25.06 -3.65
N ASP A 549 -19.57 24.91 -3.50
CA ASP A 549 -20.38 25.76 -2.59
C ASP A 549 -20.00 25.56 -1.11
N ILE A 550 -19.38 24.42 -0.79
CA ILE A 550 -18.92 24.07 0.56
C ILE A 550 -17.41 23.91 0.56
N THR A 551 -16.74 24.68 1.41
CA THR A 551 -15.29 24.57 1.66
C THR A 551 -15.01 23.72 2.89
N ALA A 552 -13.80 23.16 2.99
CA ALA A 552 -13.35 22.44 4.20
C ALA A 552 -13.48 23.30 5.47
N GLU A 553 -13.22 24.60 5.39
CA GLU A 553 -13.36 25.54 6.51
C GLU A 553 -14.82 25.73 6.94
N SER A 554 -15.72 25.95 5.98
CA SER A 554 -17.16 26.09 6.25
C SER A 554 -17.75 24.81 6.84
N PHE A 555 -17.34 23.65 6.31
CA PHE A 555 -17.79 22.35 6.77
C PHE A 555 -17.27 22.05 8.18
N THR A 556 -15.98 22.29 8.44
CA THR A 556 -15.37 22.11 9.78
C THR A 556 -16.07 22.96 10.83
N SER A 557 -16.48 24.17 10.48
CA SER A 557 -17.21 25.07 11.39
C SER A 557 -18.60 24.56 11.77
N SER A 558 -19.21 23.73 10.91
CA SER A 558 -20.50 23.08 11.14
C SER A 558 -20.40 21.71 11.82
N PHE A 559 -19.18 21.19 11.98
CA PHE A 559 -18.93 19.84 12.46
C PHE A 559 -19.28 19.70 13.96
N PRO A 560 -19.98 18.63 14.38
CA PRO A 560 -20.35 18.46 15.77
C PRO A 560 -19.11 18.28 16.66
N SER A 561 -19.12 18.94 17.82
CA SER A 561 -18.10 18.70 18.84
C SER A 561 -18.24 17.28 19.42
N LEU A 562 -17.12 16.61 19.69
CA LEU A 562 -17.08 15.33 20.42
C LEU A 562 -17.52 15.54 21.88
N SER A 563 -18.82 15.46 22.11
CA SER A 563 -19.51 15.82 23.35
C SER A 563 -20.39 14.67 23.84
N HIS A 564 -21.15 14.87 24.93
CA HIS A 564 -22.11 13.90 25.47
C HIS A 564 -21.56 12.51 25.83
N TRP A 565 -20.28 12.46 26.21
CA TRP A 565 -19.63 11.23 26.61
C TRP A 565 -20.25 10.60 27.85
N LYS A 566 -20.41 9.28 27.78
CA LYS A 566 -20.70 8.40 28.90
C LYS A 566 -19.49 7.53 29.19
N VAL A 567 -19.33 7.14 30.45
CA VAL A 567 -18.19 6.36 30.94
C VAL A 567 -18.65 5.21 31.82
N SER A 568 -17.99 4.07 31.66
CA SER A 568 -18.09 2.91 32.54
C SER A 568 -16.70 2.40 32.94
N GLU A 569 -16.63 1.71 34.07
CA GLU A 569 -15.43 1.03 34.53
C GLU A 569 -15.10 -0.14 33.58
N GLY A 570 -13.88 -0.17 33.06
CA GLY A 570 -13.46 -1.12 32.02
C GLY A 570 -12.55 -2.24 32.53
N LEU A 571 -12.32 -2.33 33.85
CA LEU A 571 -11.42 -3.32 34.44
C LEU A 571 -11.96 -3.98 35.73
N PRO A 572 -13.20 -4.48 35.77
CA PRO A 572 -13.75 -5.15 36.96
C PRO A 572 -12.97 -6.41 37.36
N GLU A 573 -12.18 -6.98 36.46
CA GLU A 573 -11.34 -8.17 36.66
C GLU A 573 -10.24 -7.97 37.71
N VAL A 574 -9.95 -6.74 38.12
CA VAL A 574 -8.99 -6.45 39.19
C VAL A 574 -9.56 -6.83 40.56
N ALA A 575 -10.88 -6.90 40.71
CA ALA A 575 -11.51 -7.23 41.98
C ALA A 575 -11.29 -8.70 42.37
N THR A 576 -11.11 -8.94 43.68
CA THR A 576 -10.95 -10.30 44.23
C THR A 576 -12.22 -11.13 44.09
N ASN A 577 -13.38 -10.51 44.23
CA ASN A 577 -14.70 -11.14 44.10
C ASN A 577 -15.23 -11.19 42.66
N TYR A 578 -14.43 -10.81 41.65
CA TYR A 578 -14.82 -10.96 40.25
C TYR A 578 -14.97 -12.45 39.90
N ASP A 579 -16.12 -12.82 39.34
CA ASP A 579 -16.41 -14.18 38.89
C ASP A 579 -15.77 -14.42 37.50
N ASP A 580 -14.67 -15.18 37.51
CA ASP A 580 -13.97 -15.66 36.32
C ASP A 580 -14.29 -17.15 36.02
N SER A 581 -15.41 -17.69 36.52
CA SER A 581 -15.80 -19.09 36.29
C SER A 581 -15.92 -19.44 34.80
N GLN A 582 -16.28 -18.47 33.96
CA GLN A 582 -16.39 -18.60 32.51
C GLN A 582 -15.07 -18.40 31.75
N TRP A 583 -13.98 -18.06 32.43
CA TRP A 583 -12.67 -17.93 31.78
C TRP A 583 -12.06 -19.30 31.56
N THR A 584 -11.26 -19.40 30.50
CA THR A 584 -10.52 -20.61 30.14
C THR A 584 -9.49 -20.92 31.21
N ASP A 585 -9.48 -22.15 31.69
CA ASP A 585 -8.43 -22.65 32.56
C ASP A 585 -7.13 -22.76 31.75
N ALA A 586 -6.08 -22.09 32.22
CA ALA A 586 -4.76 -22.13 31.60
C ALA A 586 -3.93 -23.22 32.30
N ASP A 587 -4.19 -24.47 31.95
CA ASP A 587 -3.70 -25.66 32.67
C ASP A 587 -2.87 -26.61 31.79
N HIS A 588 -2.53 -26.22 30.57
CA HIS A 588 -1.70 -27.03 29.68
C HIS A 588 -0.31 -27.24 30.30
N MET A 589 0.08 -28.51 30.49
CA MET A 589 1.40 -28.88 31.03
C MET A 589 2.42 -29.26 29.96
N THR A 590 2.04 -29.15 28.69
CA THR A 590 2.86 -29.44 27.52
C THR A 590 2.48 -28.46 26.41
N THR A 591 3.43 -28.12 25.55
CA THR A 591 3.21 -27.26 24.39
C THR A 591 3.80 -27.89 23.12
N PRO A 592 3.15 -27.75 21.95
CA PRO A 592 3.75 -28.09 20.67
C PRO A 592 4.74 -27.01 20.17
N HIS A 593 4.83 -25.88 20.86
CA HIS A 593 5.69 -24.77 20.47
C HIS A 593 7.17 -25.13 20.54
N PHE A 594 7.98 -24.62 19.61
CA PHE A 594 9.40 -24.95 19.49
C PHE A 594 10.25 -24.50 20.70
N VAL A 595 9.76 -23.50 21.43
CA VAL A 595 10.40 -22.96 22.63
C VAL A 595 9.45 -23.14 23.83
N PRO A 596 9.81 -23.95 24.85
CA PRO A 596 8.97 -24.13 26.03
C PRO A 596 8.94 -22.87 26.91
N PRO A 597 7.91 -22.69 27.75
CA PRO A 597 7.90 -21.63 28.75
C PRO A 597 8.93 -21.91 29.85
N ASP A 598 9.29 -20.86 30.60
CA ASP A 598 10.19 -20.98 31.75
C ASP A 598 9.49 -21.61 32.97
N THR A 599 8.16 -21.47 33.04
CA THR A 599 7.31 -21.98 34.12
C THR A 599 6.07 -22.64 33.55
N TYR A 600 5.52 -23.62 34.28
CA TYR A 600 4.25 -24.28 33.94
C TYR A 600 3.13 -23.88 34.91
N PRO A 601 1.84 -23.92 34.50
CA PRO A 601 1.32 -24.33 33.18
C PRO A 601 1.73 -23.38 32.04
N VAL A 602 1.56 -23.80 30.79
CA VAL A 602 1.87 -23.01 29.60
C VAL A 602 0.92 -21.81 29.55
N LEU A 603 1.46 -20.60 29.53
CA LEU A 603 0.69 -19.35 29.49
C LEU A 603 0.84 -18.64 28.13
N PHE A 604 0.72 -19.40 27.04
CA PHE A 604 0.72 -18.88 25.67
C PHE A 604 -0.73 -18.74 25.19
N ALA A 605 -1.18 -17.52 24.91
CA ALA A 605 -2.57 -17.19 24.58
C ALA A 605 -3.09 -17.95 23.34
N ASP A 606 -2.22 -18.17 22.35
CA ASP A 606 -2.58 -18.84 21.09
C ASP A 606 -3.01 -20.30 21.30
N GLU A 607 -2.48 -20.97 22.33
CA GLU A 607 -2.85 -22.35 22.68
C GLU A 607 -4.25 -22.47 23.26
N TYR A 608 -4.78 -21.35 23.77
CA TYR A 608 -6.13 -21.24 24.29
C TYR A 608 -7.09 -20.57 23.30
N GLY A 609 -6.65 -20.38 22.04
CA GLY A 609 -7.46 -19.83 20.97
C GLY A 609 -7.56 -18.30 20.95
N TYR A 610 -6.71 -17.59 21.71
CA TYR A 610 -6.70 -16.13 21.76
C TYR A 610 -5.49 -15.55 21.01
N GLN A 611 -5.76 -14.95 19.84
CA GLN A 611 -4.73 -14.64 18.83
C GLN A 611 -4.67 -13.14 18.48
N ALA A 612 -5.48 -12.30 19.13
CA ALA A 612 -5.64 -10.89 18.80
C ALA A 612 -5.93 -10.03 20.03
N GLY A 613 -5.46 -8.78 19.98
CA GLY A 613 -5.75 -7.74 20.97
C GLY A 613 -5.22 -8.02 22.37
N ASN A 614 -5.83 -7.40 23.39
CA ASN A 614 -5.40 -7.55 24.78
C ASN A 614 -5.71 -8.94 25.34
N ILE A 615 -4.81 -9.46 26.18
CA ILE A 615 -4.97 -10.74 26.89
C ILE A 615 -4.97 -10.49 28.39
N LEU A 616 -5.87 -11.14 29.11
CA LEU A 616 -6.03 -10.99 30.55
C LEU A 616 -5.78 -12.32 31.25
N TRP A 617 -4.99 -12.30 32.31
CA TRP A 617 -4.58 -13.48 33.07
C TRP A 617 -4.94 -13.32 34.55
N ARG A 618 -5.39 -14.40 35.19
CA ARG A 618 -5.65 -14.48 36.64
C ARG A 618 -4.94 -15.69 37.24
N GLY A 619 -3.83 -15.44 37.93
CA GLY A 619 -3.06 -16.45 38.67
C GLY A 619 -3.50 -16.53 40.13
N ARG A 620 -3.90 -17.72 40.58
CA ARG A 620 -4.31 -17.99 41.95
C ARG A 620 -3.13 -18.47 42.78
N PHE A 621 -3.08 -18.08 44.04
CA PHE A 621 -2.14 -18.65 45.01
C PHE A 621 -2.70 -18.61 46.43
N ASN A 622 -2.25 -19.55 47.25
CA ASN A 622 -2.59 -19.62 48.66
C ASN A 622 -1.44 -19.05 49.50
N ALA A 623 -1.74 -18.56 50.69
CA ALA A 623 -0.73 -18.11 51.65
C ALA A 623 -1.02 -18.70 53.02
N THR A 624 0.04 -19.02 53.76
CA THR A 624 -0.06 -19.45 55.16
C THR A 624 0.36 -18.29 56.05
N LYS A 625 -0.33 -18.10 57.18
CA LYS A 625 -0.01 -17.03 58.12
C LYS A 625 1.43 -17.11 58.61
N GLY A 626 2.22 -16.06 58.40
CA GLY A 626 3.64 -16.00 58.75
C GLY A 626 4.59 -16.54 57.69
N ASP A 627 4.07 -17.01 56.55
CA ASP A 627 4.81 -17.44 55.37
C ASP A 627 4.12 -16.90 54.10
N GLU A 628 3.63 -15.66 54.18
CA GLU A 628 2.97 -15.00 53.06
C GLU A 628 3.99 -14.70 51.93
N PRO A 629 3.65 -15.01 50.67
CA PRO A 629 4.46 -14.59 49.53
C PRO A 629 4.75 -13.09 49.53
N THR A 630 5.96 -12.71 49.15
CA THR A 630 6.45 -11.33 49.22
C THR A 630 6.39 -10.60 47.87
N GLY A 631 6.17 -11.32 46.77
CA GLY A 631 6.10 -10.74 45.44
C GLY A 631 5.94 -11.76 44.33
N ALA A 632 6.07 -11.30 43.09
CA ALA A 632 6.12 -12.16 41.91
C ALA A 632 7.10 -11.61 40.86
N TYR A 633 7.65 -12.48 40.04
CA TYR A 633 8.43 -12.14 38.86
C TYR A 633 7.71 -12.61 37.60
N LEU A 634 7.55 -11.71 36.64
CA LEU A 634 6.89 -11.97 35.37
C LEU A 634 7.83 -11.66 34.20
N ARG A 635 7.86 -12.57 33.22
CA ARG A 635 8.44 -12.35 31.89
C ARG A 635 7.36 -12.55 30.85
N VAL A 636 7.00 -11.50 30.12
CA VAL A 636 5.80 -11.45 29.25
C VAL A 636 6.21 -11.07 27.83
N ILE A 637 5.78 -11.84 26.84
CA ILE A 637 6.00 -11.57 25.41
C ILE A 637 4.71 -11.08 24.76
N GLY A 638 4.74 -9.85 24.24
CA GLY A 638 3.58 -9.21 23.60
C GLY A 638 3.85 -8.65 22.20
N GLY A 639 5.10 -8.76 21.72
CA GLY A 639 5.55 -8.09 20.50
C GLY A 639 6.18 -6.73 20.79
N LEU A 640 6.87 -6.16 19.80
CA LEU A 640 7.48 -4.84 19.92
C LEU A 640 6.45 -3.77 20.31
N ALA A 641 6.81 -2.87 21.22
CA ALA A 641 5.96 -1.80 21.75
C ALA A 641 4.76 -2.21 22.62
N SER A 642 4.55 -3.50 22.86
CA SER A 642 3.57 -4.01 23.81
C SER A 642 3.83 -3.50 25.23
N GLY A 643 2.82 -3.50 26.10
CA GLY A 643 2.96 -3.27 27.53
C GLY A 643 2.15 -4.29 28.35
N PHE A 644 2.40 -4.36 29.66
CA PHE A 644 1.53 -5.09 30.58
C PHE A 644 1.53 -4.46 31.98
N SER A 645 0.42 -4.65 32.70
CA SER A 645 0.21 -4.12 34.05
C SER A 645 -0.22 -5.22 35.00
N VAL A 646 0.21 -5.11 36.25
CA VAL A 646 0.08 -6.17 37.26
C VAL A 646 -0.63 -5.66 38.50
N TYR A 647 -1.56 -6.46 39.01
CA TYR A 647 -2.33 -6.20 40.21
C TYR A 647 -2.31 -7.44 41.10
N ALA A 648 -2.32 -7.27 42.43
CA ALA A 648 -2.62 -8.34 43.37
C ALA A 648 -3.77 -7.93 44.29
N ASN A 649 -4.79 -8.78 44.40
CA ASN A 649 -5.98 -8.57 45.23
C ASN A 649 -6.59 -7.15 45.10
N GLY A 650 -6.71 -6.64 43.87
CA GLY A 650 -7.24 -5.29 43.63
C GLY A 650 -6.22 -4.15 43.67
N LYS A 651 -5.00 -4.42 44.14
CA LYS A 651 -3.95 -3.40 44.30
C LYS A 651 -2.98 -3.43 43.12
N PHE A 652 -2.79 -2.28 42.46
CA PHE A 652 -1.79 -2.13 41.41
C PHE A 652 -0.37 -2.22 41.96
N LEU A 653 0.49 -2.96 41.25
CA LEU A 653 1.88 -3.21 41.65
C LEU A 653 2.91 -2.62 40.69
N GLY A 654 2.58 -2.50 39.40
CA GLY A 654 3.49 -1.95 38.42
C GLY A 654 3.10 -2.25 36.98
N THR A 655 3.82 -1.60 36.07
CA THR A 655 3.65 -1.71 34.62
C THR A 655 5.00 -1.81 33.95
N TRP A 656 5.10 -2.69 32.95
CA TRP A 656 6.12 -2.59 31.93
C TRP A 656 5.56 -1.81 30.73
N LEU A 657 6.14 -0.65 30.45
CA LEU A 657 5.60 0.34 29.50
C LEU A 657 5.88 0.05 28.02
N GLY A 658 6.65 -1.00 27.72
CA GLY A 658 7.03 -1.33 26.35
C GLY A 658 8.25 -0.59 25.81
N CYS A 659 8.85 -1.15 24.76
CA CYS A 659 9.81 -0.44 23.92
C CYS A 659 9.87 -1.00 22.49
N MET A 660 10.43 -0.23 21.57
CA MET A 660 10.58 -0.61 20.15
C MET A 660 11.74 -1.59 19.90
N SER A 661 12.55 -1.90 20.90
CA SER A 661 13.75 -2.75 20.76
C SER A 661 13.64 -4.10 21.45
N ASN A 662 12.58 -4.32 22.25
CA ASN A 662 12.40 -5.54 23.00
C ASN A 662 10.91 -5.93 22.95
N LYS A 663 10.65 -7.14 22.45
CA LYS A 663 9.31 -7.75 22.35
C LYS A 663 8.86 -8.44 23.64
N THR A 664 9.79 -8.60 24.60
CA THR A 664 9.57 -9.27 25.87
C THR A 664 9.87 -8.33 27.03
N GLY A 665 8.90 -8.12 27.91
CA GLY A 665 9.04 -7.33 29.12
C GLY A 665 9.29 -8.21 30.35
N GLU A 666 10.04 -7.67 31.30
CA GLU A 666 10.29 -8.30 32.60
C GLU A 666 9.90 -7.35 33.73
N LEU A 667 9.23 -7.86 34.75
CA LEU A 667 8.79 -7.08 35.89
C LEU A 667 8.79 -7.93 37.17
N ALA A 668 9.59 -7.53 38.15
CA ALA A 668 9.47 -7.99 39.53
C ALA A 668 8.54 -7.04 40.29
N VAL A 669 7.52 -7.59 40.97
CA VAL A 669 6.54 -6.84 41.76
C VAL A 669 6.61 -7.24 43.23
N SER A 670 6.43 -6.27 44.13
CA SER A 670 6.40 -6.48 45.57
C SER A 670 4.96 -6.49 46.09
N PHE A 671 4.67 -7.37 47.05
CA PHE A 671 3.39 -7.45 47.76
C PHE A 671 3.39 -6.67 49.09
N GLN A 672 4.42 -5.86 49.36
CA GLN A 672 4.56 -5.12 50.62
C GLN A 672 3.31 -4.29 51.00
N ASP A 673 2.65 -3.69 50.00
CA ASP A 673 1.45 -2.85 50.18
C ASP A 673 0.14 -3.58 49.82
N VAL A 674 0.18 -4.91 49.76
CA VAL A 674 -0.95 -5.77 49.41
C VAL A 674 -1.37 -6.55 50.64
N LYS A 675 -2.67 -6.55 50.94
CA LYS A 675 -3.20 -7.48 51.94
C LYS A 675 -3.29 -8.87 51.31
N ILE A 676 -2.37 -9.75 51.71
CA ILE A 676 -2.40 -11.17 51.36
C ILE A 676 -3.34 -11.90 52.33
N ASN A 677 -4.30 -12.62 51.77
CA ASN A 677 -5.26 -13.41 52.51
C ASN A 677 -4.69 -14.79 52.84
N THR A 678 -5.03 -15.33 54.01
CA THR A 678 -4.52 -16.63 54.50
C THR A 678 -5.63 -17.67 54.66
N ASP A 679 -6.87 -17.24 54.55
CA ASP A 679 -8.11 -18.00 54.68
C ASP A 679 -8.89 -18.12 53.36
N GLU A 680 -8.50 -17.36 52.34
CA GLU A 680 -9.05 -17.40 50.98
C GLU A 680 -7.95 -17.29 49.92
N ALA A 681 -8.28 -17.65 48.68
CA ALA A 681 -7.34 -17.58 47.56
C ALA A 681 -6.97 -16.12 47.24
N ASN A 682 -5.70 -15.91 46.91
CA ASN A 682 -5.19 -14.64 46.42
C ASN A 682 -5.13 -14.66 44.88
N ILE A 683 -5.23 -13.49 44.27
CA ILE A 683 -5.23 -13.33 42.82
C ILE A 683 -4.14 -12.34 42.40
N LEU A 684 -3.27 -12.80 41.50
CA LEU A 684 -2.46 -11.95 40.65
C LEU A 684 -3.17 -11.76 39.31
N PHE A 685 -3.55 -10.53 39.00
CA PHE A 685 -4.17 -10.17 37.73
C PHE A 685 -3.17 -9.46 36.82
N VAL A 686 -3.03 -9.94 35.59
CA VAL A 686 -2.16 -9.35 34.56
C VAL A 686 -3.01 -8.97 33.36
N ILE A 687 -2.97 -7.69 32.99
CA ILE A 687 -3.51 -7.22 31.72
C ILE A 687 -2.34 -6.96 30.77
N GLN A 688 -2.38 -7.65 29.63
CA GLN A 688 -1.32 -7.66 28.65
C GLN A 688 -1.84 -7.09 27.32
N ASP A 689 -1.05 -6.24 26.70
CA ASP A 689 -1.24 -5.84 25.31
C ASP A 689 -0.60 -6.85 24.35
N THR A 690 -1.10 -6.91 23.11
CA THR A 690 -0.40 -7.61 22.04
C THR A 690 -0.42 -6.75 20.78
N MET A 691 0.74 -6.63 20.14
CA MET A 691 0.88 -5.80 18.94
C MET A 691 0.74 -6.62 17.65
N GLY A 692 0.03 -7.75 17.73
CA GLY A 692 0.00 -8.77 16.70
C GLY A 692 1.23 -9.68 16.73
N LYS A 693 1.27 -10.65 15.81
CA LYS A 693 2.32 -11.65 15.57
C LYS A 693 3.41 -11.08 14.66
N GLU A 694 4.65 -11.48 14.92
CA GLU A 694 5.77 -11.13 14.04
C GLU A 694 5.67 -11.84 12.69
N GLN A 695 6.57 -11.54 11.77
CA GLN A 695 6.63 -12.11 10.42
C GLN A 695 7.66 -13.25 10.31
N ARG A 696 7.59 -14.01 9.22
CA ARG A 696 8.57 -15.06 8.82
C ARG A 696 8.92 -16.03 9.97
N GLU A 697 10.21 -16.23 10.25
CA GLU A 697 10.72 -17.18 11.24
C GLU A 697 10.30 -16.82 12.69
N ALA A 698 9.93 -15.56 12.93
CA ALA A 698 9.43 -15.09 14.21
C ALA A 698 7.90 -15.17 14.33
N ALA A 699 7.17 -15.48 13.26
CA ALA A 699 5.71 -15.62 13.31
C ALA A 699 5.22 -16.64 14.36
N PRO A 700 5.92 -17.77 14.62
CA PRO A 700 5.59 -18.69 15.70
C PRO A 700 5.69 -18.10 17.11
N ASP A 701 6.44 -17.01 17.33
CA ASP A 701 6.64 -16.45 18.67
C ASP A 701 5.30 -16.31 19.42
N PRO A 702 5.20 -16.81 20.67
CA PRO A 702 3.94 -16.83 21.37
C PRO A 702 3.54 -15.41 21.79
N ARG A 703 2.28 -15.23 22.17
CA ARG A 703 1.84 -14.10 22.98
C ARG A 703 1.42 -14.60 24.34
N GLY A 704 1.93 -14.03 25.42
CA GLY A 704 1.56 -14.44 26.77
C GLY A 704 2.68 -14.30 27.79
N ILE A 705 2.62 -15.13 28.83
CA ILE A 705 3.56 -15.13 29.95
C ILE A 705 4.56 -16.27 29.77
N LEU A 706 5.84 -15.94 29.60
CA LEU A 706 6.94 -16.91 29.50
C LEU A 706 7.37 -17.41 30.88
N ASN A 707 7.36 -16.54 31.90
CA ASN A 707 7.68 -16.87 33.28
C ASN A 707 6.67 -16.21 34.21
N ALA A 708 6.10 -16.99 35.13
CA ALA A 708 5.40 -16.49 36.30
C ALA A 708 5.86 -17.21 37.57
N THR A 709 6.72 -16.54 38.34
CA THR A 709 7.28 -17.08 39.58
C THR A 709 6.75 -16.31 40.77
N LEU A 710 6.22 -17.01 41.78
CA LEU A 710 5.86 -16.42 43.06
C LEU A 710 7.09 -16.40 43.97
N VAL A 711 7.29 -15.34 44.75
CA VAL A 711 8.42 -15.22 45.68
C VAL A 711 7.91 -15.52 47.09
N ALA A 712 8.39 -16.59 47.70
CA ALA A 712 8.05 -16.98 49.06
C ALA A 712 8.59 -15.98 50.11
N ALA A 713 8.21 -16.14 51.39
CA ALA A 713 8.66 -15.25 52.45
C ALA A 713 10.18 -15.30 52.68
N ASP A 714 10.80 -16.46 52.45
CA ASP A 714 12.24 -16.68 52.55
C ASP A 714 13.02 -16.30 51.27
N GLY A 715 12.33 -15.79 50.25
CA GLY A 715 12.89 -15.44 48.95
C GLY A 715 13.06 -16.62 47.99
N SER A 716 12.63 -17.83 48.36
CA SER A 716 12.61 -18.98 47.47
C SER A 716 11.48 -18.91 46.44
N VAL A 717 11.57 -19.78 45.43
CA VAL A 717 10.56 -19.90 44.36
C VAL A 717 9.35 -20.67 44.87
N ALA A 718 8.18 -20.07 44.75
CA ALA A 718 6.89 -20.69 44.97
C ALA A 718 6.07 -20.74 43.68
N ASN A 719 5.03 -21.59 43.66
CA ASN A 719 4.16 -21.80 42.51
C ASN A 719 2.78 -21.20 42.74
N PHE A 720 2.17 -20.73 41.65
CA PHE A 720 0.73 -20.47 41.61
C PHE A 720 -0.04 -21.79 41.66
N THR A 721 -1.24 -21.77 42.24
CA THR A 721 -2.11 -22.94 42.36
C THR A 721 -2.91 -23.20 41.09
N SER A 722 -3.30 -22.16 40.36
CA SER A 722 -3.90 -22.27 39.03
C SER A 722 -3.85 -20.96 38.26
N TRP A 723 -4.06 -21.02 36.95
CA TRP A 723 -4.17 -19.86 36.08
C TRP A 723 -5.46 -19.91 35.26
N LYS A 724 -6.00 -18.73 34.95
CA LYS A 724 -7.06 -18.55 33.96
C LYS A 724 -6.68 -17.46 32.97
N VAL A 725 -7.21 -17.55 31.76
CA VAL A 725 -6.97 -16.62 30.65
C VAL A 725 -8.25 -16.26 29.92
N THR A 726 -8.32 -15.02 29.45
CA THR A 726 -9.29 -14.60 28.43
C THR A 726 -8.63 -13.64 27.42
N GLY A 727 -9.03 -13.76 26.16
CA GLY A 727 -8.86 -12.77 25.11
C GLY A 727 -10.24 -12.36 24.58
N ILE A 728 -10.35 -12.20 23.26
CA ILE A 728 -11.62 -11.96 22.55
C ILE A 728 -12.74 -12.91 23.02
N ALA A 729 -13.97 -12.39 23.10
CA ALA A 729 -15.13 -13.22 23.45
C ALA A 729 -15.33 -14.34 22.43
N GLY A 730 -15.60 -15.56 22.91
CA GLY A 730 -15.73 -16.75 22.05
C GLY A 730 -14.40 -17.39 21.61
N ALA A 731 -13.25 -16.75 21.89
CA ALA A 731 -11.93 -17.23 21.49
C ALA A 731 -11.88 -17.52 19.97
N SER A 732 -11.57 -18.76 19.57
CA SER A 732 -11.55 -19.18 18.16
C SER A 732 -12.94 -19.29 17.51
N HIS A 733 -14.03 -19.16 18.28
CA HIS A 733 -15.37 -19.00 17.76
C HIS A 733 -15.67 -17.51 17.55
N LEU A 734 -15.61 -17.08 16.30
CA LEU A 734 -15.79 -15.68 15.91
C LEU A 734 -17.24 -15.24 16.12
N ILE A 735 -17.47 -14.38 17.12
CA ILE A 735 -18.80 -13.83 17.44
C ILE A 735 -19.21 -12.70 16.48
N ASP A 736 -18.24 -11.87 16.05
CA ASP A 736 -18.44 -10.81 15.05
C ASP A 736 -17.77 -11.19 13.71
N PRO A 737 -18.44 -11.98 12.85
CA PRO A 737 -17.89 -12.36 11.55
C PRO A 737 -17.80 -11.19 10.57
N VAL A 738 -18.53 -10.09 10.80
CA VAL A 738 -18.52 -8.93 9.89
C VAL A 738 -17.20 -8.16 10.03
N ARG A 739 -16.73 -7.94 11.26
CA ARG A 739 -15.46 -7.22 11.50
C ARG A 739 -14.23 -8.13 11.55
N GLY A 740 -14.43 -9.42 11.78
CA GLY A 740 -13.39 -10.43 11.70
C GLY A 740 -12.54 -10.58 12.96
N THR A 741 -11.65 -11.57 12.94
CA THR A 741 -10.86 -12.07 14.10
C THR A 741 -10.02 -11.02 14.81
N TYR A 742 -9.53 -10.02 14.08
CA TYR A 742 -8.54 -9.08 14.60
C TYR A 742 -9.13 -7.76 15.10
N ASN A 743 -10.45 -7.58 15.02
CA ASN A 743 -11.10 -6.31 15.38
C ASN A 743 -11.20 -6.10 16.90
N GLU A 744 -11.41 -7.18 17.65
CA GLU A 744 -11.63 -7.13 19.11
C GLU A 744 -10.49 -7.82 19.86
N GLY A 745 -10.11 -7.25 20.99
CA GLY A 745 -9.29 -7.88 22.00
C GLY A 745 -10.08 -8.43 23.18
N GLY A 746 -9.35 -8.75 24.24
CA GLY A 746 -9.91 -9.27 25.48
C GLY A 746 -10.29 -8.24 26.52
N LEU A 747 -10.37 -6.94 26.22
CA LEU A 747 -10.81 -5.96 27.23
C LEU A 747 -12.29 -6.14 27.57
N HIS A 748 -12.68 -5.77 28.79
CA HIS A 748 -14.06 -5.96 29.27
C HIS A 748 -15.12 -5.36 28.32
N ALA A 749 -14.86 -4.14 27.84
CA ALA A 749 -15.73 -3.43 26.93
C ALA A 749 -15.84 -4.11 25.55
N GLU A 750 -14.77 -4.75 25.08
CA GLU A 750 -14.75 -5.49 23.82
C GLU A 750 -15.56 -6.78 23.97
N ARG A 751 -15.27 -7.58 25.00
CA ARG A 751 -15.96 -8.86 25.25
C ARG A 751 -17.47 -8.73 25.46
N LEU A 752 -17.95 -7.56 25.90
CA LEU A 752 -19.38 -7.27 26.10
C LEU A 752 -20.01 -6.45 24.97
N GLY A 753 -19.26 -6.12 23.91
CA GLY A 753 -19.77 -5.37 22.76
C GLY A 753 -20.10 -3.90 23.04
N TRP A 754 -19.51 -3.29 24.07
CA TRP A 754 -19.77 -1.87 24.44
C TRP A 754 -19.38 -0.89 23.34
N HIS A 755 -18.48 -1.30 22.44
CA HIS A 755 -18.00 -0.52 21.31
C HIS A 755 -18.97 -0.56 20.10
N LEU A 756 -19.94 -1.49 20.07
CA LEU A 756 -20.84 -1.69 18.94
C LEU A 756 -21.93 -0.62 18.89
N PRO A 757 -22.34 -0.15 17.69
CA PRO A 757 -23.53 0.69 17.54
C PRO A 757 -24.76 0.03 18.17
N GLY A 758 -25.63 0.83 18.82
CA GLY A 758 -26.86 0.34 19.45
C GLY A 758 -26.73 -0.27 20.85
N TYR A 759 -25.53 -0.42 21.41
CA TYR A 759 -25.36 -0.86 22.81
C TYR A 759 -26.08 0.10 23.78
N ASN A 760 -26.85 -0.45 24.73
CA ASN A 760 -27.58 0.34 25.72
C ASN A 760 -26.65 0.79 26.86
N ASP A 761 -26.32 2.07 26.88
CA ASP A 761 -25.51 2.75 27.89
C ASP A 761 -26.33 3.70 28.78
N ASP A 762 -27.65 3.53 28.91
CA ASP A 762 -28.54 4.42 29.67
C ASP A 762 -28.19 4.48 31.17
N LYS A 763 -27.59 3.41 31.69
CA LYS A 763 -27.17 3.31 33.10
C LYS A 763 -25.76 3.86 33.35
N TRP A 764 -25.04 4.26 32.29
CA TRP A 764 -23.67 4.74 32.43
C TRP A 764 -23.65 6.17 32.95
N LYS A 765 -22.55 6.51 33.62
CA LYS A 765 -22.35 7.86 34.14
C LYS A 765 -21.92 8.77 32.99
N ILE A 766 -22.28 10.05 33.07
CA ILE A 766 -21.72 11.07 32.19
C ILE A 766 -20.26 11.31 32.61
N GLY A 767 -19.34 11.36 31.64
CA GLY A 767 -17.93 11.64 31.89
C GLY A 767 -17.11 11.65 30.60
N SER A 768 -16.20 12.61 30.46
CA SER A 768 -15.42 12.80 29.23
C SER A 768 -14.03 12.14 29.33
N PRO A 769 -13.48 11.60 28.22
CA PRO A 769 -12.09 11.15 28.17
C PRO A 769 -11.10 12.26 28.53
N SER A 770 -11.44 13.52 28.21
CA SER A 770 -10.61 14.69 28.51
C SER A 770 -10.48 15.00 30.00
N ASP A 771 -11.44 14.56 30.82
CA ASP A 771 -11.41 14.74 32.27
C ASP A 771 -10.31 13.87 32.90
N GLY A 772 -9.91 12.80 32.19
CA GLY A 772 -9.01 11.78 32.66
C GLY A 772 -9.56 11.06 33.90
N PHE A 773 -8.68 10.32 34.56
CA PHE A 773 -9.01 9.69 35.84
C PHE A 773 -7.75 9.50 36.68
N LYS A 774 -7.95 9.20 37.97
CA LYS A 774 -6.87 8.91 38.92
C LYS A 774 -6.85 7.43 39.28
N GLY A 775 -5.67 6.94 39.63
CA GLY A 775 -5.42 5.56 40.02
C GLY A 775 -5.19 4.64 38.82
N ALA A 776 -4.58 3.50 39.09
CA ALA A 776 -4.32 2.48 38.09
C ALA A 776 -5.61 1.71 37.81
N LYS A 777 -6.32 2.09 36.75
CA LYS A 777 -7.60 1.51 36.33
C LYS A 777 -7.77 1.71 34.83
N ALA A 778 -8.80 1.09 34.26
CA ALA A 778 -9.24 1.38 32.92
C ALA A 778 -10.71 1.78 32.87
N CYS A 779 -11.05 2.67 31.96
CA CYS A 779 -12.41 3.14 31.69
C CYS A 779 -12.69 3.04 30.19
N PHE A 780 -13.95 2.77 29.86
CA PHE A 780 -14.43 2.86 28.48
C PHE A 780 -15.39 4.03 28.36
N TYR A 781 -15.12 4.87 27.38
CA TYR A 781 -15.90 6.06 27.07
C TYR A 781 -16.65 5.82 25.77
N ARG A 782 -17.90 6.27 25.73
CA ARG A 782 -18.78 6.12 24.57
C ARG A 782 -19.53 7.42 24.32
N THR A 783 -19.66 7.79 23.04
CA THR A 783 -20.56 8.84 22.59
C THR A 783 -21.16 8.49 21.24
N VAL A 784 -22.24 9.18 20.86
CA VAL A 784 -22.86 9.10 19.55
C VAL A 784 -22.89 10.51 18.96
N ILE A 785 -22.35 10.67 17.76
CA ILE A 785 -22.39 11.95 17.04
C ILE A 785 -23.12 11.78 15.70
N PRO A 786 -24.08 12.67 15.36
CA PRO A 786 -24.67 12.69 14.04
C PRO A 786 -23.76 13.42 13.05
N LEU A 787 -23.57 12.86 11.85
CA LEU A 787 -22.95 13.55 10.73
C LEU A 787 -24.00 13.84 9.66
N ASP A 788 -23.82 14.97 8.97
CA ASP A 788 -24.63 15.39 7.83
C ASP A 788 -23.70 15.94 6.74
N VAL A 789 -22.88 15.06 6.17
CA VAL A 789 -22.00 15.40 5.04
C VAL A 789 -22.87 15.54 3.78
N PRO A 790 -22.81 16.69 3.09
CA PRO A 790 -23.57 16.93 1.87
C PRO A 790 -23.26 15.90 0.78
N LYS A 791 -24.30 15.46 0.07
CA LYS A 791 -24.14 14.54 -1.05
C LYS A 791 -23.28 15.18 -2.15
N GLY A 792 -22.47 14.37 -2.82
CA GLY A 792 -21.61 14.81 -3.93
C GLY A 792 -20.25 15.34 -3.49
N TYR A 793 -19.90 15.27 -2.20
CA TYR A 793 -18.57 15.62 -1.69
C TYR A 793 -17.86 14.37 -1.18
N ASP A 794 -16.59 14.22 -1.57
CA ASP A 794 -15.65 13.31 -0.92
C ASP A 794 -14.96 14.06 0.23
N ALA A 795 -15.17 13.60 1.45
CA ALA A 795 -14.63 14.22 2.66
C ALA A 795 -13.82 13.18 3.44
N SER A 796 -12.64 13.58 3.94
CA SER A 796 -11.81 12.75 4.80
C SER A 796 -11.84 13.28 6.23
N PHE A 797 -12.03 12.38 7.21
CA PHE A 797 -12.08 12.73 8.63
C PHE A 797 -10.91 12.14 9.38
N SER A 798 -10.48 12.80 10.46
CA SER A 798 -9.51 12.18 11.37
C SER A 798 -9.79 12.54 12.82
N PHE A 799 -9.54 11.59 13.73
CA PHE A 799 -9.46 11.87 15.16
C PHE A 799 -8.06 12.36 15.50
N LEU A 800 -7.95 13.63 15.91
CA LEU A 800 -6.68 14.20 16.35
C LEU A 800 -6.45 13.96 17.85
N CYS A 801 -5.51 13.09 18.17
CA CYS A 801 -5.09 12.82 19.54
C CYS A 801 -3.91 13.72 19.92
N THR A 802 -4.13 14.65 20.86
CA THR A 802 -3.07 15.56 21.36
C THR A 802 -2.44 15.02 22.64
N VAL A 803 -1.13 14.78 22.60
CA VAL A 803 -0.37 14.29 23.75
C VAL A 803 0.52 15.42 24.29
N ARG A 804 0.39 15.78 25.57
CA ARG A 804 1.24 16.83 26.17
C ARG A 804 2.73 16.49 25.98
N LYS A 805 3.50 17.43 25.43
CA LYS A 805 4.96 17.32 25.16
C LYS A 805 5.35 16.26 24.12
N ARG A 806 4.41 15.77 23.29
CA ARG A 806 4.68 14.95 22.10
C ARG A 806 3.90 15.50 20.91
N PRO A 807 4.32 15.22 19.67
CA PRO A 807 3.50 15.55 18.50
C PRO A 807 2.11 14.90 18.63
N SER A 808 1.08 15.64 18.26
CA SER A 808 -0.25 15.06 18.05
C SER A 808 -0.18 14.02 16.94
N PHE A 809 -1.03 13.00 17.01
CA PHE A 809 -1.20 12.03 15.92
C PHE A 809 -2.67 11.99 15.51
N GLY A 810 -2.91 11.83 14.21
CA GLY A 810 -4.23 11.69 13.63
C GLY A 810 -4.53 10.23 13.33
N LEU A 811 -5.76 9.79 13.60
CA LEU A 811 -6.32 8.53 13.11
C LEU A 811 -7.31 8.88 12.01
N THR A 812 -6.92 8.70 10.74
CA THR A 812 -7.81 8.98 9.60
C THR A 812 -8.87 7.90 9.49
N LEU A 813 -10.12 8.34 9.39
CA LEU A 813 -11.27 7.52 9.07
C LEU A 813 -11.75 7.86 7.66
N VAL A 814 -12.26 6.86 6.98
CA VAL A 814 -12.68 6.96 5.60
C VAL A 814 -14.20 6.76 5.48
N PRO A 815 -14.82 7.26 4.39
CA PRO A 815 -16.24 7.00 4.11
C PRO A 815 -16.56 5.50 4.14
N GLY A 816 -17.74 5.12 4.62
CA GLY A 816 -18.17 3.72 4.76
C GLY A 816 -18.05 3.19 6.21
N ILE A 817 -16.96 3.52 6.92
CA ILE A 817 -16.87 3.27 8.38
C ILE A 817 -17.70 4.29 9.16
N LEU A 818 -17.58 5.56 8.76
CA LEU A 818 -18.45 6.62 9.26
C LEU A 818 -19.70 6.69 8.40
N ASN A 819 -20.86 6.71 9.05
CA ASN A 819 -22.12 7.06 8.42
C ASN A 819 -22.17 8.57 8.23
N TYR A 820 -21.99 9.02 7.00
CA TYR A 820 -21.94 10.44 6.65
C TYR A 820 -23.31 11.14 6.74
N GLN A 821 -24.41 10.38 6.82
CA GLN A 821 -25.77 10.91 6.92
C GLN A 821 -26.53 10.26 8.08
N GLY A 822 -25.95 10.34 9.28
CA GLY A 822 -26.58 9.82 10.49
C GLY A 822 -25.62 9.62 11.65
N ASP A 823 -26.07 8.81 12.60
CA ASP A 823 -25.39 8.60 13.86
C ASP A 823 -24.14 7.71 13.72
N ASN A 824 -23.09 8.12 14.41
CA ASN A 824 -21.81 7.42 14.51
C ASN A 824 -21.50 7.16 15.97
N THR A 825 -21.31 5.88 16.32
CA THR A 825 -20.87 5.49 17.66
C THR A 825 -19.37 5.56 17.76
N ILE A 826 -18.86 6.28 18.75
CA ILE A 826 -17.42 6.42 19.02
C ILE A 826 -17.15 5.84 20.40
N GLY A 827 -16.23 4.87 20.45
CA GLY A 827 -15.73 4.25 21.67
C GLY A 827 -14.26 4.56 21.89
N GLN A 828 -13.87 4.85 23.14
CA GLN A 828 -12.47 5.04 23.52
C GLN A 828 -12.18 4.31 24.83
N HIS A 829 -11.24 3.37 24.78
CA HIS A 829 -10.68 2.77 25.99
C HIS A 829 -9.49 3.60 26.48
N LEU A 830 -9.49 3.96 27.76
CA LEU A 830 -8.39 4.69 28.39
C LEU A 830 -7.96 3.94 29.65
N GLY A 831 -6.68 3.54 29.68
CA GLY A 831 -6.03 2.93 30.84
C GLY A 831 -4.92 3.83 31.38
N TYR A 832 -4.79 3.89 32.70
CA TYR A 832 -3.62 4.46 33.37
C TYR A 832 -3.03 3.37 34.26
N GLY A 833 -1.71 3.17 34.18
CA GLY A 833 -0.92 2.30 35.05
C GLY A 833 -0.02 3.17 35.91
#